data_AF-A0A3B9G4I1-F1
#
_entry.id   AF-A0A3B9G4I1-F1
#
_cell.length_a   1.000
_cell.length_b   1.000
_cell.length_c   1.000
_cell.angle_alpha   90.00
_cell.angle_beta   90.00
_cell.angle_gamma   90.00
#
_symmetry.space_group_name_H-M   'P 1'
#
loop_
_entity.id
_entity.type
_entity.pdbx_description
1 polymer ?
#
loop_
_entity_poly.entity_id
_entity_poly.type
_entity_poly.pdbx_seq_one_letter_code
_entity_poly.pdbx_strand_id
1 'polypeptide(L)'
;MKKINTFLLSIIVLLNLAFPVHAEDSNDDETINLIATFYAVTTQENHMLDVPFNASWFKNDARIYNHDLAKLSLGLATSAFRPNKNHMVENRSADYNLRHFLHQGGFEDLRSDDYDKDPSMYTVSTVMGHRTVGEGDDAFELIAVGICGQGYMDEWESNLSIGTKKNPEGFYSAAHLVYDRVFGYISEKHLNGKMKIWLSGFSRAAAVSNITASMLSDSDAFSRETVFAYTFATPRTVREEHPETYENIFNICGKMDPVTNMPFADWGYSRYGVTYYTPALETDSDFLEKRKKADQVYEHTTGISYWMNPDMNAQLRNLMDCMLNICPDVNTYREHLQDNLISLWEDHDALSVMSGLLKMAEDPILINDENRHDANVLMNQIAYLALDYLSSENSFRRYNTQASLGSNFLQAHTPELYISWVYSTDDPSDLYSNYDVYSQLYVEGNTEVSVSRNGELLEKYAYGDEMDEDSHHYLSMHNDKITVLVPRDKTYNISIRSAEDQSISVMAADFQAGHHAPDQVEKTDYDAKAGDVMELVLTDSGKTEYPGGFTSVAIEYETAETAQTGSRMLKYIYRNMDISWRDLVLTFIEFALITIAILTFNVTLVFMWLRHRHKRKRGFIPKDVKFRPLPIVCTFLIQLIFIIKEFYAALYPVEPDEINLYKAIMGFLLLIIAFYGYRRRKDRFHLLIMAAVLLLTASDFAMTVSITAGALLYIAAYILLCYNYVKEDPPGKSQIALFLAMSAASIWFINNLDGDFGHLRYIAILYVISGSALVATSFTRSSRTSRGSLMLFAAGILLILNTASGTTFVSHLIASGLYYIGVVTLAGTGSGFARPRMVPEYLPESEQKTA
;
A
#
# COMPACT_ATOMS: atom_id res chain seq x y z
N MET A 1 1.53 -83.17 -3.66
CA MET A 1 1.40 -81.71 -3.43
C MET A 1 1.72 -80.84 -4.66
N LYS A 2 2.64 -81.21 -5.58
CA LYS A 2 2.93 -80.38 -6.77
C LYS A 2 1.94 -80.45 -7.95
N LYS A 3 1.01 -81.43 -8.01
CA LYS A 3 -0.01 -81.52 -9.09
C LYS A 3 -1.34 -80.83 -8.79
N ILE A 4 -1.59 -80.42 -7.54
CA ILE A 4 -2.83 -79.73 -7.15
C ILE A 4 -2.68 -78.20 -7.35
N ASN A 5 -1.47 -77.66 -7.12
CA ASN A 5 -1.22 -76.23 -7.34
C ASN A 5 -1.24 -75.83 -8.82
N THR A 6 -0.84 -76.70 -9.76
CA THR A 6 -0.88 -76.38 -11.20
C THR A 6 -2.30 -76.40 -11.76
N PHE A 7 -3.19 -77.23 -11.20
CA PHE A 7 -4.60 -77.32 -11.60
C PHE A 7 -5.43 -76.16 -11.04
N LEU A 8 -5.16 -75.71 -9.79
CA LEU A 8 -5.76 -74.49 -9.26
C LEU A 8 -5.27 -73.23 -9.99
N LEU A 9 -4.00 -73.17 -10.39
CA LEU A 9 -3.48 -72.01 -11.15
C LEU A 9 -4.09 -71.93 -12.56
N SER A 10 -4.39 -73.06 -13.20
CA SER A 10 -5.04 -73.05 -14.53
C SER A 10 -6.54 -72.73 -14.43
N ILE A 11 -7.21 -73.09 -13.34
CA ILE A 11 -8.60 -72.67 -13.07
C ILE A 11 -8.69 -71.17 -12.77
N ILE A 12 -7.73 -70.58 -12.04
CA ILE A 12 -7.69 -69.13 -11.75
C ILE A 12 -7.34 -68.32 -13.01
N VAL A 13 -6.54 -68.86 -13.94
CA VAL A 13 -6.24 -68.21 -15.23
C VAL A 13 -7.40 -68.38 -16.23
N LEU A 14 -8.16 -69.47 -16.19
CA LEU A 14 -9.34 -69.66 -17.05
C LEU A 14 -10.61 -68.95 -16.53
N LEU A 15 -10.75 -68.72 -15.21
CA LEU A 15 -11.85 -67.93 -14.64
C LEU A 15 -11.72 -66.42 -14.87
N ASN A 16 -10.54 -65.94 -15.30
CA ASN A 16 -10.33 -64.54 -15.70
C ASN A 16 -10.53 -64.30 -17.20
N LEU A 17 -10.86 -65.33 -18.00
CA LEU A 17 -11.03 -65.21 -19.46
C LEU A 17 -12.48 -65.40 -19.93
N ALA A 18 -13.45 -65.45 -19.01
CA ALA A 18 -14.85 -65.68 -19.34
C ALA A 18 -15.84 -64.86 -18.49
N PHE A 19 -15.43 -63.68 -18.03
CA PHE A 19 -16.43 -62.63 -17.85
C PHE A 19 -16.63 -61.98 -19.22
N PRO A 20 -17.85 -61.93 -19.78
CA PRO A 20 -18.13 -60.82 -20.66
C PRO A 20 -17.78 -59.59 -19.83
N VAL A 21 -16.84 -58.77 -20.32
CA VAL A 21 -16.80 -57.38 -19.94
C VAL A 21 -18.18 -56.87 -20.33
N HIS A 22 -19.12 -56.94 -19.39
CA HIS A 22 -20.17 -55.96 -19.37
C HIS A 22 -19.38 -54.66 -19.28
N ALA A 23 -19.43 -53.86 -20.33
CA ALA A 23 -19.32 -52.43 -20.14
C ALA A 23 -20.18 -52.15 -18.90
N GLU A 24 -19.55 -51.67 -17.82
CA GLU A 24 -20.33 -50.90 -16.87
C GLU A 24 -21.00 -49.86 -17.75
N ASP A 25 -22.33 -49.94 -17.90
CA ASP A 25 -23.11 -48.87 -18.53
C ASP A 25 -22.55 -47.59 -17.91
N SER A 26 -21.82 -46.79 -18.68
CA SER A 26 -21.25 -45.57 -18.15
C SER A 26 -22.47 -44.73 -17.80
N ASN A 27 -22.76 -44.58 -16.50
CA ASN A 27 -23.96 -43.88 -16.04
C ASN A 27 -23.74 -42.36 -16.19
N ASP A 28 -23.34 -41.95 -17.39
CA ASP A 28 -22.93 -40.60 -17.76
C ASP A 28 -24.11 -39.61 -17.67
N ASP A 29 -25.33 -40.13 -17.59
CA ASP A 29 -26.56 -39.35 -17.45
C ASP A 29 -26.97 -39.16 -15.96
N GLU A 30 -26.33 -39.85 -15.01
CA GLU A 30 -26.56 -39.64 -13.56
C GLU A 30 -25.86 -38.38 -13.06
N THR A 31 -26.57 -37.58 -12.25
CA THR A 31 -25.98 -36.42 -11.57
C THR A 31 -25.48 -36.85 -10.20
N ILE A 32 -24.18 -36.71 -9.96
CA ILE A 32 -23.54 -36.97 -8.67
C ILE A 32 -23.10 -35.65 -8.02
N ASN A 33 -22.92 -35.64 -6.70
CA ASN A 33 -22.37 -34.49 -5.98
C ASN A 33 -20.89 -34.70 -5.69
N LEU A 34 -20.06 -33.80 -6.22
CA LEU A 34 -18.64 -33.68 -5.90
C LEU A 34 -18.47 -32.74 -4.70
N ILE A 35 -17.34 -32.88 -3.99
CA ILE A 35 -17.01 -31.99 -2.88
C ILE A 35 -15.82 -31.13 -3.30
N ALA A 36 -16.08 -29.85 -3.57
CA ALA A 36 -15.01 -28.87 -3.74
C ALA A 36 -14.56 -28.37 -2.36
N THR A 37 -13.26 -28.35 -2.12
CA THR A 37 -12.67 -27.78 -0.88
C THR A 37 -11.81 -26.59 -1.25
N PHE A 38 -12.09 -25.45 -0.65
CA PHE A 38 -11.40 -24.19 -0.97
C PHE A 38 -11.16 -23.35 0.28
N TYR A 39 -10.24 -22.40 0.17
CA TYR A 39 -9.89 -21.47 1.25
C TYR A 39 -10.66 -20.15 1.06
N ALA A 40 -11.60 -19.84 1.95
CA ALA A 40 -12.33 -18.58 1.89
C ALA A 40 -11.46 -17.43 2.41
N VAL A 41 -11.41 -16.34 1.63
CA VAL A 41 -10.61 -15.16 1.98
C VAL A 41 -11.22 -14.42 3.16
N THR A 42 -12.55 -14.42 3.25
CA THR A 42 -13.34 -13.75 4.29
C THR A 42 -13.05 -14.31 5.67
N THR A 43 -13.19 -15.62 5.87
CA THR A 43 -13.00 -16.25 7.19
C THR A 43 -11.57 -16.70 7.44
N GLN A 44 -10.74 -16.74 6.40
CA GLN A 44 -9.39 -17.31 6.46
C GLN A 44 -9.36 -18.80 6.86
N GLU A 45 -10.39 -19.55 6.49
CA GLU A 45 -10.57 -20.97 6.79
C GLU A 45 -10.91 -21.79 5.53
N ASN A 46 -10.73 -23.11 5.61
CA ASN A 46 -11.14 -24.01 4.55
C ASN A 46 -12.62 -24.36 4.67
N HIS A 47 -13.35 -24.28 3.57
CA HIS A 47 -14.76 -24.63 3.46
C HIS A 47 -14.99 -25.69 2.38
N MET A 48 -16.14 -26.34 2.46
CA MET A 48 -16.58 -27.33 1.49
C MET A 48 -17.81 -26.81 0.74
N LEU A 49 -17.89 -27.14 -0.54
CA LEU A 49 -19.01 -26.83 -1.42
C LEU A 49 -19.46 -28.13 -2.10
N ASP A 50 -20.75 -28.41 -2.02
CA ASP A 50 -21.38 -29.49 -2.78
C ASP A 50 -21.61 -29.03 -4.22
N VAL A 51 -21.07 -29.78 -5.18
CA VAL A 51 -21.04 -29.39 -6.59
C VAL A 51 -21.69 -30.48 -7.45
N PRO A 52 -22.80 -30.19 -8.16
CA PRO A 52 -23.42 -31.19 -9.03
C PRO A 52 -22.54 -31.44 -10.26
N PHE A 53 -22.41 -32.71 -10.65
CA PHE A 53 -21.65 -33.15 -11.82
C PHE A 53 -22.45 -34.18 -12.62
N ASN A 54 -22.56 -33.93 -13.93
CA ASN A 54 -23.14 -34.86 -14.88
C ASN A 54 -22.31 -34.82 -16.17
N ALA A 55 -21.76 -35.98 -16.56
CA ALA A 55 -20.87 -36.07 -17.73
C ALA A 55 -21.62 -35.78 -19.05
N SER A 56 -22.94 -36.05 -19.11
CA SER A 56 -23.76 -35.79 -20.28
C SER A 56 -23.84 -34.31 -20.66
N TRP A 57 -23.60 -33.38 -19.72
CA TRP A 57 -23.58 -31.95 -20.01
C TRP A 57 -22.55 -31.58 -21.08
N PHE A 58 -21.44 -32.32 -21.16
CA PHE A 58 -20.39 -32.14 -22.15
C PHE A 58 -20.71 -32.77 -23.52
N LYS A 59 -21.82 -33.49 -23.67
CA LYS A 59 -22.30 -33.95 -25.00
C LYS A 59 -22.80 -32.76 -25.84
N ASN A 60 -23.23 -31.68 -25.19
CA ASN A 60 -23.73 -30.46 -25.83
C ASN A 60 -22.63 -29.66 -26.57
N ASP A 61 -23.06 -28.61 -27.27
CA ASP A 61 -22.19 -27.62 -27.90
C ASP A 61 -21.64 -26.65 -26.83
N ALA A 62 -20.32 -26.48 -26.78
CA ALA A 62 -19.68 -25.63 -25.77
C ALA A 62 -20.00 -24.13 -25.91
N ARG A 63 -20.54 -23.68 -27.06
CA ARG A 63 -21.00 -22.29 -27.28
C ARG A 63 -22.33 -21.97 -26.59
N ILE A 64 -23.01 -22.98 -26.05
CA ILE A 64 -24.28 -22.80 -25.35
C ILE A 64 -24.01 -22.72 -23.86
N TYR A 65 -24.34 -21.58 -23.26
CA TYR A 65 -24.20 -21.39 -21.82
C TYR A 65 -25.07 -22.39 -21.05
N ASN A 66 -24.47 -23.05 -20.07
CA ASN A 66 -25.14 -23.96 -19.15
C ASN A 66 -24.80 -23.57 -17.72
N HIS A 67 -25.84 -23.25 -16.93
CA HIS A 67 -25.67 -22.74 -15.57
C HIS A 67 -25.14 -23.80 -14.59
N ASP A 68 -25.49 -25.07 -14.78
CA ASP A 68 -24.94 -26.17 -13.98
C ASP A 68 -23.46 -26.41 -14.31
N LEU A 69 -23.05 -26.24 -15.58
CA LEU A 69 -21.64 -26.22 -15.95
C LEU A 69 -20.90 -25.03 -15.34
N ALA A 70 -21.54 -23.87 -15.15
CA ALA A 70 -20.94 -22.76 -14.41
C ALA A 70 -20.73 -23.12 -12.93
N LYS A 71 -21.72 -23.72 -12.26
CA LYS A 71 -21.60 -24.23 -10.88
C LYS A 71 -20.47 -25.24 -10.75
N LEU A 72 -20.42 -26.21 -11.67
CA LEU A 72 -19.37 -27.23 -11.74
C LEU A 72 -17.98 -26.62 -11.96
N SER A 73 -17.87 -25.67 -12.89
CA SER A 73 -16.62 -24.99 -13.23
C SER A 73 -16.11 -24.11 -12.10
N LEU A 74 -16.99 -23.52 -11.30
CA LEU A 74 -16.59 -22.78 -10.11
C LEU A 74 -16.05 -23.73 -9.02
N GLY A 75 -16.62 -24.93 -8.90
CA GLY A 75 -16.08 -26.02 -8.08
C GLY A 75 -14.67 -26.45 -8.53
N LEU A 76 -14.44 -26.56 -9.84
CA LEU A 76 -13.12 -26.86 -10.41
C LEU A 76 -12.10 -25.75 -10.10
N ALA A 77 -12.47 -24.49 -10.34
CA ALA A 77 -11.60 -23.33 -10.09
C ALA A 77 -11.20 -23.22 -8.62
N THR A 78 -12.16 -23.38 -7.71
CA THR A 78 -11.94 -23.23 -6.27
C THR A 78 -11.19 -24.41 -5.67
N SER A 79 -11.41 -25.63 -6.19
CA SER A 79 -10.62 -26.81 -5.79
C SER A 79 -9.16 -26.73 -6.25
N ALA A 80 -8.86 -25.94 -7.29
CA ALA A 80 -7.50 -25.70 -7.77
C ALA A 80 -6.66 -24.81 -6.85
N PHE A 81 -7.25 -24.17 -5.85
CA PHE A 81 -6.55 -23.29 -4.93
C PHE A 81 -5.55 -24.06 -4.07
N ARG A 82 -4.38 -23.45 -3.83
CA ARG A 82 -3.43 -23.99 -2.85
C ARG A 82 -4.01 -23.81 -1.44
N PRO A 83 -4.04 -24.86 -0.60
CA PRO A 83 -4.44 -24.73 0.79
C PRO A 83 -3.52 -23.75 1.53
N ASN A 84 -4.06 -23.04 2.54
CA ASN A 84 -3.26 -22.17 3.39
C ASN A 84 -2.17 -22.99 4.11
N LYS A 85 -0.89 -22.55 4.02
CA LYS A 85 0.27 -23.20 4.66
C LYS A 85 0.08 -23.48 6.16
N ASN A 86 -0.61 -22.61 6.89
CA ASN A 86 -0.89 -22.78 8.33
C ASN A 86 -1.96 -23.85 8.62
N HIS A 87 -2.77 -24.19 7.63
CA HIS A 87 -3.82 -25.21 7.69
C HIS A 87 -3.51 -26.44 6.83
N MET A 88 -2.29 -26.53 6.28
CA MET A 88 -1.85 -27.73 5.59
C MET A 88 -1.71 -28.85 6.60
N VAL A 89 -2.47 -29.93 6.38
CA VAL A 89 -2.26 -31.18 7.12
C VAL A 89 -0.87 -31.69 6.76
N GLU A 90 -0.04 -31.98 7.77
CA GLU A 90 1.29 -32.58 7.55
C GLU A 90 1.19 -33.77 6.59
N ASN A 91 2.00 -33.75 5.52
CA ASN A 91 2.06 -34.75 4.45
C ASN A 91 0.95 -34.74 3.38
N ARG A 92 0.15 -33.67 3.25
CA ARG A 92 -0.68 -33.47 2.03
C ARG A 92 0.02 -32.58 1.02
N SER A 93 -0.02 -32.98 -0.25
CA SER A 93 0.44 -32.16 -1.38
C SER A 93 -0.51 -30.98 -1.62
N ALA A 94 0.02 -29.89 -2.18
CA ALA A 94 -0.75 -28.65 -2.39
C ALA A 94 -1.85 -28.78 -3.46
N ASP A 95 -1.82 -29.82 -4.27
CA ASP A 95 -2.81 -30.17 -5.30
C ASP A 95 -3.92 -31.12 -4.80
N TYR A 96 -3.87 -31.52 -3.52
CA TYR A 96 -4.77 -32.56 -2.97
C TYR A 96 -6.25 -32.28 -3.23
N ASN A 97 -6.70 -31.04 -3.04
CA ASN A 97 -8.11 -30.66 -3.22
C ASN A 97 -8.56 -30.88 -4.67
N LEU A 98 -7.78 -30.40 -5.65
CA LEU A 98 -8.09 -30.56 -7.07
C LEU A 98 -8.03 -32.02 -7.51
N ARG A 99 -7.02 -32.78 -7.06
CA ARG A 99 -6.94 -34.22 -7.35
C ARG A 99 -8.13 -34.98 -6.79
N HIS A 100 -8.54 -34.66 -5.57
CA HIS A 100 -9.71 -35.27 -4.94
C HIS A 100 -10.98 -34.95 -5.73
N PHE A 101 -11.20 -33.68 -6.07
CA PHE A 101 -12.35 -33.24 -6.86
C PHE A 101 -12.44 -33.95 -8.21
N LEU A 102 -11.33 -34.03 -8.97
CA LEU A 102 -11.28 -34.72 -10.26
C LEU A 102 -11.48 -36.23 -10.12
N HIS A 103 -10.89 -36.87 -9.11
CA HIS A 103 -11.11 -38.30 -8.85
C HIS A 103 -12.57 -38.62 -8.51
N GLN A 104 -13.27 -37.77 -7.74
CA GLN A 104 -14.70 -37.92 -7.47
C GLN A 104 -15.54 -37.86 -8.76
N GLY A 105 -15.13 -37.01 -9.71
CA GLY A 105 -15.75 -36.90 -11.03
C GLY A 105 -15.41 -38.04 -12.00
N GLY A 106 -14.62 -39.04 -11.56
CA GLY A 106 -14.21 -40.18 -12.38
C GLY A 106 -13.11 -39.85 -13.39
N PHE A 107 -12.37 -38.76 -13.21
CA PHE A 107 -11.19 -38.47 -14.01
C PHE A 107 -10.00 -39.31 -13.55
N GLU A 108 -9.29 -39.88 -14.51
CA GLU A 108 -8.14 -40.75 -14.29
C GLU A 108 -6.84 -40.12 -14.81
N ASP A 109 -5.72 -40.81 -14.57
CA ASP A 109 -4.40 -40.44 -15.08
C ASP A 109 -3.96 -39.00 -14.75
N LEU A 110 -4.29 -38.56 -13.52
CA LEU A 110 -4.06 -37.19 -13.08
C LEU A 110 -2.58 -36.78 -13.08
N ARG A 111 -2.23 -35.78 -13.89
CA ARG A 111 -0.91 -35.14 -13.90
C ARG A 111 -0.98 -33.79 -13.18
N SER A 112 -0.06 -33.58 -12.25
CA SER A 112 0.10 -32.34 -11.50
C SER A 112 1.39 -31.65 -11.92
N ASP A 113 1.31 -30.36 -12.19
CA ASP A 113 2.42 -29.52 -12.62
C ASP A 113 2.56 -28.33 -11.66
N ASP A 114 3.80 -28.06 -11.22
CA ASP A 114 4.25 -26.93 -10.39
C ASP A 114 3.66 -26.77 -8.97
N TYR A 115 2.72 -27.62 -8.54
CA TYR A 115 2.20 -27.59 -7.16
C TYR A 115 3.25 -27.86 -6.08
N ASP A 116 4.35 -28.52 -6.42
CA ASP A 116 5.51 -28.80 -5.57
C ASP A 116 6.53 -27.64 -5.52
N LYS A 117 6.40 -26.65 -6.40
CA LYS A 117 7.30 -25.49 -6.47
C LYS A 117 6.77 -24.33 -5.63
N ASP A 118 7.70 -23.53 -5.11
CA ASP A 118 7.38 -22.19 -4.62
C ASP A 118 6.98 -21.34 -5.84
N PRO A 119 5.78 -20.73 -5.84
CA PRO A 119 5.31 -19.92 -6.96
C PRO A 119 6.23 -18.72 -7.22
N SER A 120 6.60 -18.49 -8.48
CA SER A 120 7.31 -17.28 -8.94
C SER A 120 6.53 -16.60 -10.06
N MET A 121 6.89 -15.38 -10.45
CA MET A 121 6.16 -14.57 -11.44
C MET A 121 5.62 -15.36 -12.66
N TYR A 122 6.41 -16.25 -13.25
CA TYR A 122 6.05 -16.99 -14.47
C TYR A 122 5.59 -18.44 -14.25
N THR A 123 5.41 -18.88 -13.00
CA THR A 123 4.82 -20.20 -12.75
C THR A 123 3.30 -20.14 -12.87
N VAL A 124 2.71 -21.31 -13.14
CA VAL A 124 1.27 -21.53 -13.08
C VAL A 124 1.08 -22.99 -12.72
N SER A 125 0.33 -23.29 -11.67
CA SER A 125 0.12 -24.67 -11.24
C SER A 125 -1.14 -25.25 -11.90
N THR A 126 -1.07 -26.49 -12.37
CA THR A 126 -2.19 -27.16 -13.06
C THR A 126 -2.33 -28.61 -12.61
N VAL A 127 -3.57 -29.12 -12.57
CA VAL A 127 -3.83 -30.57 -12.60
C VAL A 127 -4.72 -30.89 -13.79
N MET A 128 -4.33 -31.90 -14.56
CA MET A 128 -5.06 -32.40 -15.70
C MET A 128 -5.45 -33.86 -15.49
N GLY A 129 -6.66 -34.22 -15.92
CA GLY A 129 -7.18 -35.58 -15.92
C GLY A 129 -8.04 -35.80 -17.16
N HIS A 130 -8.25 -37.04 -17.57
CA HIS A 130 -9.21 -37.36 -18.62
C HIS A 130 -10.25 -38.38 -18.14
N ARG A 131 -11.39 -38.41 -18.84
CA ARG A 131 -12.45 -39.40 -18.67
C ARG A 131 -13.11 -39.63 -20.04
N THR A 132 -13.33 -40.88 -20.39
CA THR A 132 -14.18 -41.25 -21.54
C THR A 132 -15.65 -40.97 -21.20
N VAL A 133 -16.37 -40.30 -22.10
CA VAL A 133 -17.81 -40.00 -21.97
C VAL A 133 -18.54 -40.56 -23.19
N GLY A 134 -19.65 -41.27 -22.94
CA GLY A 134 -20.44 -41.95 -23.96
C GLY A 134 -19.87 -43.31 -24.38
N GLU A 135 -20.56 -43.96 -25.31
CA GLU A 135 -20.21 -45.29 -25.80
C GLU A 135 -20.16 -45.34 -27.34
N GLY A 136 -19.38 -46.27 -27.89
CA GLY A 136 -19.32 -46.52 -29.33
C GLY A 136 -18.78 -45.32 -30.14
N ASP A 137 -19.40 -45.04 -31.29
CA ASP A 137 -18.94 -44.00 -32.21
C ASP A 137 -19.19 -42.56 -31.71
N ASP A 138 -20.03 -42.40 -30.68
CA ASP A 138 -20.34 -41.11 -30.04
C ASP A 138 -19.46 -40.81 -28.83
N ALA A 139 -18.61 -41.77 -28.42
CA ALA A 139 -17.67 -41.59 -27.32
C ALA A 139 -16.62 -40.52 -27.63
N PHE A 140 -16.22 -39.78 -26.60
CA PHE A 140 -15.13 -38.82 -26.65
C PHE A 140 -14.34 -38.81 -25.34
N GLU A 141 -13.08 -38.36 -25.41
CA GLU A 141 -12.27 -38.08 -24.22
C GLU A 141 -12.54 -36.65 -23.74
N LEU A 142 -13.01 -36.52 -22.50
CA LEU A 142 -13.14 -35.24 -21.81
C LEU A 142 -11.88 -35.00 -20.98
N ILE A 143 -11.14 -33.94 -21.31
CA ILE A 143 -9.94 -33.52 -20.58
C ILE A 143 -10.32 -32.37 -19.65
N ALA A 144 -10.19 -32.57 -18.34
CA ALA A 144 -10.34 -31.50 -17.36
C ALA A 144 -9.00 -30.84 -17.09
N VAL A 145 -8.99 -29.50 -17.04
CA VAL A 145 -7.82 -28.67 -16.74
C VAL A 145 -8.14 -27.71 -15.62
N GLY A 146 -7.72 -28.05 -14.40
CA GLY A 146 -7.80 -27.14 -13.26
C GLY A 146 -6.54 -26.27 -13.17
N ILE A 147 -6.73 -24.94 -13.09
CA ILE A 147 -5.65 -23.95 -13.02
C ILE A 147 -5.68 -23.25 -11.66
N CYS A 148 -4.56 -23.22 -10.96
CA CYS A 148 -4.46 -22.66 -9.62
C CYS A 148 -4.69 -21.15 -9.60
N GLY A 149 -5.80 -20.72 -9.00
CA GLY A 149 -6.20 -19.31 -8.89
C GLY A 149 -6.16 -18.70 -7.49
N GLN A 150 -5.52 -19.34 -6.50
CA GLN A 150 -5.28 -18.78 -5.17
C GLN A 150 -4.08 -19.44 -4.45
N GLY A 151 -3.45 -18.71 -3.52
CA GLY A 151 -2.28 -19.17 -2.77
C GLY A 151 -0.98 -19.18 -3.60
N TYR A 152 -0.95 -18.37 -4.66
CA TYR A 152 0.09 -18.34 -5.67
C TYR A 152 1.20 -17.30 -5.43
N MET A 153 1.25 -16.64 -4.27
CA MET A 153 2.40 -15.82 -3.82
C MET A 153 2.91 -14.86 -4.92
N ASP A 154 4.19 -14.96 -5.30
CA ASP A 154 4.86 -14.07 -6.26
C ASP A 154 4.34 -14.24 -7.70
N GLU A 155 3.55 -15.26 -8.00
CA GLU A 155 2.82 -15.32 -9.28
C GLU A 155 1.88 -14.12 -9.47
N TRP A 156 1.41 -13.47 -8.39
CA TRP A 156 0.57 -12.27 -8.47
C TRP A 156 1.30 -11.10 -9.12
N GLU A 157 2.63 -11.05 -8.99
CA GLU A 157 3.50 -10.06 -9.64
C GLU A 157 3.30 -10.02 -11.16
N SER A 158 3.00 -11.16 -11.79
CA SER A 158 2.72 -11.21 -13.23
C SER A 158 1.47 -10.45 -13.66
N ASN A 159 0.54 -10.15 -12.75
CA ASN A 159 -0.60 -9.29 -13.03
C ASN A 159 -0.16 -7.87 -13.39
N LEU A 160 1.01 -7.45 -12.89
CA LEU A 160 1.63 -6.16 -13.17
C LEU A 160 2.37 -6.17 -14.52
N SER A 161 2.64 -7.35 -15.10
CA SER A 161 3.30 -7.49 -16.39
C SER A 161 2.28 -7.46 -17.54
N ILE A 162 1.97 -6.26 -18.00
CA ILE A 162 0.97 -6.04 -19.05
C ILE A 162 1.65 -6.02 -20.43
N GLY A 163 2.79 -5.34 -20.57
CA GLY A 163 3.40 -5.17 -21.89
C GLY A 163 2.53 -4.32 -22.82
N THR A 164 2.85 -4.28 -24.12
CA THR A 164 2.12 -3.46 -25.12
C THR A 164 1.43 -4.31 -26.21
N LYS A 165 1.48 -5.64 -26.06
CA LYS A 165 0.97 -6.61 -27.04
C LYS A 165 -0.55 -6.81 -26.91
N LYS A 166 -1.10 -7.65 -27.80
CA LYS A 166 -2.51 -8.06 -27.82
C LYS A 166 -2.99 -8.58 -26.45
N ASN A 167 -2.25 -9.50 -25.84
CA ASN A 167 -2.56 -10.05 -24.53
C ASN A 167 -1.57 -9.53 -23.48
N PRO A 168 -1.98 -9.33 -22.21
CA PRO A 168 -1.06 -8.99 -21.13
C PRO A 168 0.06 -10.02 -21.01
N GLU A 169 1.32 -9.57 -20.95
CA GLU A 169 2.50 -10.44 -21.05
C GLU A 169 2.55 -11.53 -19.98
N GLY A 170 2.27 -11.18 -18.73
CA GLY A 170 2.21 -12.13 -17.61
C GLY A 170 1.15 -13.21 -17.80
N PHE A 171 -0.07 -12.82 -18.18
CA PHE A 171 -1.16 -13.76 -18.45
C PHE A 171 -0.87 -14.64 -19.67
N TYR A 172 -0.35 -14.05 -20.75
CA TYR A 172 -0.05 -14.78 -21.98
C TYR A 172 1.05 -15.82 -21.76
N SER A 173 2.11 -15.49 -21.01
CA SER A 173 3.18 -16.44 -20.72
C SER A 173 2.66 -17.67 -19.97
N ALA A 174 1.82 -17.46 -18.94
CA ALA A 174 1.18 -18.55 -18.21
C ALA A 174 0.20 -19.33 -19.11
N ALA A 175 -0.62 -18.65 -19.92
CA ALA A 175 -1.58 -19.29 -20.81
C ALA A 175 -0.92 -20.17 -21.88
N HIS A 176 0.21 -19.72 -22.42
CA HIS A 176 1.00 -20.51 -23.38
C HIS A 176 1.59 -21.76 -22.72
N LEU A 177 2.07 -21.65 -21.48
CA LEU A 177 2.55 -22.82 -20.73
C LEU A 177 1.44 -23.84 -20.47
N VAL A 178 0.24 -23.37 -20.11
CA VAL A 178 -0.93 -24.26 -19.95
C VAL A 178 -1.32 -24.90 -21.29
N TYR A 179 -1.33 -24.13 -22.38
CA TYR A 179 -1.57 -24.65 -23.73
C TYR A 179 -0.58 -25.77 -24.10
N ASP A 180 0.72 -25.55 -23.91
CA ASP A 180 1.75 -26.56 -24.17
C ASP A 180 1.57 -27.81 -23.29
N ARG A 181 1.17 -27.62 -22.02
CA ARG A 181 0.89 -28.73 -21.11
C ARG A 181 -0.31 -29.55 -21.56
N VAL A 182 -1.36 -28.95 -22.11
CA VAL A 182 -2.52 -29.70 -22.63
C VAL A 182 -2.07 -30.65 -23.73
N PHE A 183 -1.32 -30.17 -24.73
CA PHE A 183 -0.82 -31.03 -25.81
C PHE A 183 0.22 -32.04 -25.32
N GLY A 184 1.06 -31.65 -24.36
CA GLY A 184 1.98 -32.57 -23.69
C GLY A 184 1.23 -33.69 -22.97
N TYR A 185 0.10 -33.39 -22.31
CA TYR A 185 -0.75 -34.37 -21.63
C TYR A 185 -1.42 -35.33 -22.61
N ILE A 186 -2.02 -34.80 -23.68
CA ILE A 186 -2.63 -35.61 -24.76
C ILE A 186 -1.59 -36.59 -25.33
N SER A 187 -0.38 -36.10 -25.61
CA SER A 187 0.70 -36.93 -26.15
C SER A 187 1.19 -37.97 -25.14
N GLU A 188 1.36 -37.60 -23.87
CA GLU A 188 1.84 -38.47 -22.79
C GLU A 188 0.86 -39.62 -22.50
N LYS A 189 -0.44 -39.33 -22.52
CA LYS A 189 -1.52 -40.30 -22.26
C LYS A 189 -2.00 -41.02 -23.52
N HIS A 190 -1.42 -40.70 -24.68
CA HIS A 190 -1.79 -41.28 -25.96
C HIS A 190 -3.30 -41.16 -26.27
N LEU A 191 -3.89 -40.02 -25.90
CA LEU A 191 -5.31 -39.75 -26.19
C LEU A 191 -5.48 -39.54 -27.69
N ASN A 192 -6.43 -40.25 -28.28
CA ASN A 192 -6.71 -40.24 -29.71
C ASN A 192 -8.23 -40.20 -29.94
N GLY A 193 -8.67 -39.70 -31.09
CA GLY A 193 -10.09 -39.67 -31.45
C GLY A 193 -10.77 -38.34 -31.11
N LYS A 194 -12.09 -38.37 -30.88
CA LYS A 194 -12.87 -37.18 -30.52
C LYS A 194 -12.48 -36.73 -29.12
N MET A 195 -12.10 -35.47 -28.97
CA MET A 195 -11.70 -34.89 -27.69
C MET A 195 -12.49 -33.62 -27.41
N LYS A 196 -12.84 -33.42 -26.15
CA LYS A 196 -13.40 -32.18 -25.60
C LYS A 196 -12.55 -31.75 -24.41
N ILE A 197 -12.44 -30.46 -24.19
CA ILE A 197 -11.66 -29.91 -23.07
C ILE A 197 -12.56 -29.05 -22.21
N TRP A 198 -12.39 -29.18 -20.91
CA TRP A 198 -13.07 -28.40 -19.89
C TRP A 198 -12.03 -27.71 -19.01
N LEU A 199 -12.06 -26.38 -19.00
CA LEU A 199 -11.12 -25.58 -18.21
C LEU A 199 -11.83 -24.44 -17.51
N SER A 200 -11.33 -24.11 -16.33
CA SER A 200 -11.88 -23.06 -15.47
C SER A 200 -10.78 -22.42 -14.64
N GLY A 201 -11.05 -21.22 -14.15
CA GLY A 201 -10.15 -20.46 -13.29
C GLY A 201 -10.90 -19.34 -12.56
N PHE A 202 -10.26 -18.81 -11.52
CA PHE A 202 -10.71 -17.66 -10.76
C PHE A 202 -9.63 -16.56 -10.78
N SER A 203 -10.01 -15.30 -10.94
CA SER A 203 -9.08 -14.16 -10.92
C SER A 203 -7.94 -14.30 -11.95
N ARG A 204 -6.67 -14.27 -11.55
CA ARG A 204 -5.53 -14.53 -12.45
C ARG A 204 -5.66 -15.83 -13.23
N ALA A 205 -6.09 -16.93 -12.59
CA ALA A 205 -6.29 -18.20 -13.30
C ALA A 205 -7.42 -18.12 -14.33
N ALA A 206 -8.45 -17.30 -14.07
CA ALA A 206 -9.48 -17.02 -15.06
C ALA A 206 -8.92 -16.31 -16.31
N ALA A 207 -8.00 -15.34 -16.13
CA ALA A 207 -7.32 -14.71 -17.27
C ALA A 207 -6.50 -15.73 -18.09
N VAL A 208 -5.78 -16.61 -17.41
CA VAL A 208 -5.02 -17.70 -18.04
C VAL A 208 -5.97 -18.66 -18.79
N SER A 209 -7.04 -19.14 -18.16
CA SER A 209 -8.06 -19.99 -18.78
C SER A 209 -8.69 -19.34 -20.01
N ASN A 210 -9.02 -18.04 -19.92
CA ASN A 210 -9.63 -17.28 -21.01
C ASN A 210 -8.72 -17.23 -22.25
N ILE A 211 -7.44 -16.92 -22.08
CA ILE A 211 -6.46 -16.91 -23.17
C ILE A 211 -6.20 -18.33 -23.69
N THR A 212 -5.98 -19.31 -22.81
CA THR A 212 -5.74 -20.71 -23.21
C THR A 212 -6.93 -21.28 -23.99
N ALA A 213 -8.17 -20.99 -23.58
CA ALA A 213 -9.36 -21.42 -24.30
C ALA A 213 -9.44 -20.83 -25.70
N SER A 214 -9.05 -19.56 -25.90
CA SER A 214 -8.97 -18.96 -27.24
C SER A 214 -7.95 -19.68 -28.12
N MET A 215 -6.76 -19.96 -27.59
CA MET A 215 -5.69 -20.67 -28.31
C MET A 215 -6.10 -22.11 -28.67
N LEU A 216 -6.79 -22.81 -27.76
CA LEU A 216 -7.30 -24.16 -28.01
C LEU A 216 -8.39 -24.13 -29.08
N SER A 217 -9.30 -23.16 -29.02
CA SER A 217 -10.40 -23.03 -29.99
C SER A 217 -9.93 -22.79 -31.42
N ASP A 218 -8.73 -22.21 -31.59
CA ASP A 218 -8.09 -21.97 -32.89
C ASP A 218 -7.09 -23.05 -33.30
N SER A 219 -6.90 -24.10 -32.48
CA SER A 219 -5.98 -25.20 -32.77
C SER A 219 -6.59 -26.25 -33.70
N ASP A 220 -5.76 -27.05 -34.39
CA ASP A 220 -6.25 -28.13 -35.26
C ASP A 220 -6.92 -29.29 -34.51
N ALA A 221 -6.70 -29.40 -33.19
CA ALA A 221 -7.19 -30.51 -32.37
C ALA A 221 -8.55 -30.24 -31.73
N PHE A 222 -8.94 -28.97 -31.60
CA PHE A 222 -10.17 -28.55 -30.95
C PHE A 222 -10.90 -27.50 -31.79
N SER A 223 -12.07 -27.10 -31.32
CA SER A 223 -12.93 -26.10 -31.94
C SER A 223 -13.72 -25.39 -30.86
N ARG A 224 -14.41 -24.30 -31.22
CA ARG A 224 -15.28 -23.59 -30.27
C ARG A 224 -16.38 -24.50 -29.71
N GLU A 225 -16.84 -25.48 -30.48
CA GLU A 225 -17.87 -26.44 -30.06
C GLU A 225 -17.37 -27.49 -29.05
N THR A 226 -16.04 -27.64 -28.89
CA THR A 226 -15.41 -28.70 -28.07
C THR A 226 -14.59 -28.17 -26.89
N VAL A 227 -14.46 -26.84 -26.75
CA VAL A 227 -13.72 -26.18 -25.66
C VAL A 227 -14.71 -25.51 -24.70
N PHE A 228 -14.94 -26.11 -23.53
CA PHE A 228 -15.82 -25.60 -22.49
C PHE A 228 -15.02 -24.75 -21.51
N ALA A 229 -15.15 -23.43 -21.61
CA ALA A 229 -14.45 -22.50 -20.74
C ALA A 229 -15.43 -21.63 -19.95
N TYR A 230 -15.39 -21.76 -18.63
CA TYR A 230 -16.14 -20.92 -17.69
C TYR A 230 -15.15 -20.30 -16.73
N THR A 231 -15.08 -18.98 -16.67
CA THR A 231 -14.08 -18.24 -15.90
C THR A 231 -14.75 -17.26 -14.95
N PHE A 232 -14.15 -17.05 -13.78
CA PHE A 232 -14.77 -16.28 -12.70
C PHE A 232 -13.85 -15.14 -12.24
N ALA A 233 -14.43 -13.98 -11.97
CA ALA A 233 -13.68 -12.79 -11.61
C ALA A 233 -12.57 -12.46 -12.62
N THR A 234 -12.88 -12.67 -13.90
CA THR A 234 -11.88 -12.69 -14.97
C THR A 234 -11.34 -11.27 -15.19
N PRO A 235 -10.03 -11.01 -15.10
CA PRO A 235 -9.43 -9.76 -15.59
C PRO A 235 -9.69 -9.54 -17.09
N ARG A 236 -9.40 -8.36 -17.61
CA ARG A 236 -9.34 -8.15 -19.08
C ARG A 236 -8.07 -8.79 -19.63
N THR A 237 -8.15 -9.44 -20.79
CA THR A 237 -7.12 -10.35 -21.30
C THR A 237 -6.67 -10.06 -22.73
N VAL A 238 -7.37 -9.21 -23.48
CA VAL A 238 -7.11 -9.05 -24.91
C VAL A 238 -7.40 -7.63 -25.41
N ARG A 239 -6.59 -7.13 -26.35
CA ARG A 239 -6.88 -5.97 -27.20
C ARG A 239 -7.20 -6.46 -28.61
N GLU A 240 -8.47 -6.71 -28.87
CA GLU A 240 -8.97 -7.21 -30.17
C GLU A 240 -10.33 -6.58 -30.49
N GLU A 241 -10.63 -6.46 -31.78
CA GLU A 241 -11.86 -5.86 -32.28
C GLU A 241 -13.09 -6.74 -32.05
N HIS A 242 -12.95 -8.06 -32.23
CA HIS A 242 -14.05 -9.04 -32.15
C HIS A 242 -13.79 -10.20 -31.18
N PRO A 243 -13.43 -9.93 -29.92
CA PRO A 243 -13.13 -10.97 -28.92
C PRO A 243 -14.37 -11.81 -28.56
N GLU A 244 -15.58 -11.30 -28.78
CA GLU A 244 -16.87 -11.99 -28.56
C GLU A 244 -17.08 -13.20 -29.47
N THR A 245 -16.30 -13.32 -30.56
CA THR A 245 -16.41 -14.46 -31.50
C THR A 245 -16.08 -15.81 -30.86
N TYR A 246 -15.38 -15.83 -29.72
CA TYR A 246 -15.13 -17.01 -28.92
C TYR A 246 -16.33 -17.33 -28.00
N GLU A 247 -17.50 -17.59 -28.60
CA GLU A 247 -18.80 -17.80 -27.93
C GLU A 247 -18.80 -18.93 -26.88
N ASN A 248 -17.80 -19.81 -26.91
CA ASN A 248 -17.59 -20.93 -26.00
C ASN A 248 -16.84 -20.58 -24.71
N ILE A 249 -16.47 -19.32 -24.56
CA ILE A 249 -15.81 -18.80 -23.36
C ILE A 249 -16.80 -17.90 -22.62
N PHE A 250 -17.16 -18.31 -21.41
CA PHE A 250 -18.10 -17.57 -20.55
C PHE A 250 -17.37 -16.98 -19.35
N ASN A 251 -17.34 -15.66 -19.26
CA ASN A 251 -16.74 -14.91 -18.17
C ASN A 251 -17.82 -14.46 -17.20
N ILE A 252 -17.82 -14.94 -15.97
CA ILE A 252 -18.70 -14.46 -14.91
C ILE A 252 -17.93 -13.43 -14.08
N CYS A 253 -18.38 -12.18 -14.09
CA CYS A 253 -17.70 -11.04 -13.46
C CYS A 253 -18.63 -10.25 -12.56
N GLY A 254 -18.12 -9.69 -11.47
CA GLY A 254 -18.83 -8.71 -10.66
C GLY A 254 -18.71 -7.33 -11.28
N LYS A 255 -19.80 -6.56 -11.33
CA LYS A 255 -19.79 -5.19 -11.88
C LYS A 255 -18.88 -4.23 -11.12
N MET A 256 -18.85 -4.39 -9.80
CA MET A 256 -18.03 -3.60 -8.88
C MET A 256 -16.77 -4.33 -8.45
N ASP A 257 -16.41 -5.43 -9.13
CA ASP A 257 -15.16 -6.14 -8.89
C ASP A 257 -14.00 -5.38 -9.53
N PRO A 258 -13.09 -4.77 -8.73
CA PRO A 258 -12.00 -3.95 -9.26
C PRO A 258 -11.04 -4.75 -10.16
N VAL A 259 -10.80 -6.02 -9.87
CA VAL A 259 -9.84 -6.82 -10.65
C VAL A 259 -10.38 -7.15 -12.04
N THR A 260 -11.70 -7.28 -12.16
CA THR A 260 -12.35 -7.39 -13.47
C THR A 260 -12.23 -6.11 -14.29
N ASN A 261 -11.87 -4.98 -13.67
CA ASN A 261 -11.68 -3.73 -14.37
C ASN A 261 -10.22 -3.47 -14.76
N MET A 262 -9.35 -4.48 -14.61
CA MET A 262 -7.93 -4.41 -14.95
C MET A 262 -7.51 -5.50 -15.94
N PRO A 263 -6.58 -5.21 -16.88
CA PRO A 263 -6.19 -3.88 -17.33
C PRO A 263 -7.39 -3.04 -17.81
N PHE A 264 -7.22 -1.72 -17.87
CA PHE A 264 -8.33 -0.81 -18.14
C PHE A 264 -8.91 -0.97 -19.54
N ALA A 265 -10.23 -0.76 -19.66
CA ALA A 265 -10.90 -0.70 -20.96
C ALA A 265 -10.38 0.48 -21.80
N ASP A 266 -10.03 1.60 -21.16
CA ASP A 266 -9.44 2.79 -21.77
C ASP A 266 -8.10 2.50 -22.47
N TRP A 267 -7.38 1.46 -22.04
CA TRP A 267 -6.17 0.97 -22.71
C TRP A 267 -6.48 0.05 -23.91
N GLY A 268 -7.77 -0.14 -24.23
CA GLY A 268 -8.29 -0.98 -25.30
C GLY A 268 -8.46 -2.45 -24.92
N TYR A 269 -8.32 -2.82 -23.65
CA TYR A 269 -8.45 -4.22 -23.21
C TYR A 269 -9.93 -4.62 -23.01
N SER A 270 -10.22 -5.87 -23.32
CA SER A 270 -11.50 -6.57 -23.16
C SER A 270 -11.22 -8.05 -22.80
N ARG A 271 -12.17 -8.96 -23.01
CA ARG A 271 -12.03 -10.41 -22.76
C ARG A 271 -12.49 -11.21 -23.95
N TYR A 272 -11.86 -12.36 -24.20
CA TYR A 272 -12.42 -13.33 -25.14
C TYR A 272 -13.77 -13.87 -24.64
N GLY A 273 -14.73 -13.99 -25.56
CA GLY A 273 -16.04 -14.61 -25.35
C GLY A 273 -17.10 -13.70 -24.72
N VAL A 274 -18.11 -14.34 -24.13
CA VAL A 274 -19.31 -13.67 -23.58
C VAL A 274 -19.09 -13.37 -22.10
N THR A 275 -19.45 -12.16 -21.65
CA THR A 275 -19.34 -11.77 -20.24
C THR A 275 -20.73 -11.64 -19.62
N TYR A 276 -20.93 -12.33 -18.49
CA TYR A 276 -22.10 -12.24 -17.63
C TYR A 276 -21.76 -11.49 -16.36
N TYR A 277 -22.62 -10.57 -15.96
CA TYR A 277 -22.41 -9.73 -14.78
C TYR A 277 -23.31 -10.14 -13.61
N THR A 278 -22.71 -10.34 -12.43
CA THR A 278 -23.49 -10.50 -11.20
C THR A 278 -24.15 -9.17 -10.80
N PRO A 279 -25.26 -9.20 -10.04
CA PRO A 279 -25.95 -7.99 -9.60
C PRO A 279 -25.09 -7.09 -8.72
N ALA A 280 -25.31 -5.78 -8.78
CA ALA A 280 -24.73 -4.78 -7.89
C ALA A 280 -25.78 -3.73 -7.51
N LEU A 281 -25.71 -3.22 -6.27
CA LEU A 281 -26.66 -2.23 -5.74
C LEU A 281 -26.72 -0.97 -6.62
N GLU A 282 -25.55 -0.57 -7.11
CA GLU A 282 -25.35 0.58 -7.97
C GLU A 282 -26.22 0.48 -9.23
N THR A 283 -26.37 -0.71 -9.81
CA THR A 283 -26.90 -0.90 -11.17
C THR A 283 -28.21 -1.68 -11.26
N ASP A 284 -28.63 -2.35 -10.19
CA ASP A 284 -29.78 -3.27 -10.20
C ASP A 284 -30.81 -2.91 -9.14
N SER A 285 -32.01 -2.57 -9.57
CA SER A 285 -33.10 -2.16 -8.68
C SER A 285 -33.75 -3.31 -7.90
N ASP A 286 -33.48 -4.55 -8.33
CA ASP A 286 -33.86 -5.80 -7.68
C ASP A 286 -32.68 -6.44 -6.89
N PHE A 287 -31.53 -5.74 -6.79
CA PHE A 287 -30.34 -6.21 -6.10
C PHE A 287 -30.63 -6.77 -4.71
N LEU A 288 -31.41 -6.05 -3.90
CA LEU A 288 -31.72 -6.44 -2.52
C LEU A 288 -32.53 -7.74 -2.44
N GLU A 289 -33.36 -8.05 -3.44
CA GLU A 289 -34.09 -9.31 -3.52
C GLU A 289 -33.15 -10.46 -3.90
N LYS A 290 -32.35 -10.27 -4.95
CA LYS A 290 -31.35 -11.27 -5.39
C LYS A 290 -30.31 -11.54 -4.31
N ARG A 291 -29.86 -10.49 -3.61
CA ARG A 291 -28.91 -10.56 -2.50
C ARG A 291 -29.40 -11.49 -1.39
N LYS A 292 -30.69 -11.50 -1.05
CA LYS A 292 -31.21 -12.40 0.01
C LYS A 292 -30.95 -13.87 -0.30
N LYS A 293 -31.06 -14.26 -1.58
CA LYS A 293 -30.77 -15.64 -2.01
C LYS A 293 -29.25 -15.91 -1.95
N ALA A 294 -28.43 -14.98 -2.42
CA ALA A 294 -26.98 -15.11 -2.34
C ALA A 294 -26.47 -15.13 -0.88
N ASP A 295 -27.04 -14.32 0.00
CA ASP A 295 -26.72 -14.28 1.43
C ASP A 295 -26.97 -15.61 2.12
N GLN A 296 -28.06 -16.32 1.79
CA GLN A 296 -28.32 -17.67 2.32
C GLN A 296 -27.19 -18.64 1.97
N VAL A 297 -26.69 -18.60 0.73
CA VAL A 297 -25.55 -19.42 0.32
C VAL A 297 -24.27 -18.94 1.02
N TYR A 298 -24.05 -17.63 1.08
CA TYR A 298 -22.87 -17.02 1.71
C TYR A 298 -22.75 -17.37 3.19
N GLU A 299 -23.84 -17.23 3.95
CA GLU A 299 -23.92 -17.59 5.37
C GLU A 299 -23.77 -19.09 5.56
N HIS A 300 -24.38 -19.91 4.70
CA HIS A 300 -24.18 -21.36 4.76
C HIS A 300 -22.72 -21.77 4.53
N THR A 301 -22.04 -21.13 3.57
CA THR A 301 -20.66 -21.44 3.21
C THR A 301 -19.64 -20.86 4.16
N THR A 302 -19.86 -19.67 4.72
CA THR A 302 -18.85 -18.94 5.51
C THR A 302 -19.19 -18.77 6.98
N GLY A 303 -20.46 -18.96 7.37
CA GLY A 303 -20.94 -18.67 8.72
C GLY A 303 -21.12 -17.18 9.05
N ILE A 304 -20.93 -16.30 8.06
CA ILE A 304 -21.06 -14.84 8.18
C ILE A 304 -22.14 -14.39 7.19
N SER A 305 -22.99 -13.44 7.55
CA SER A 305 -23.92 -12.83 6.58
C SER A 305 -23.16 -11.93 5.58
N TYR A 306 -23.54 -12.02 4.31
CA TYR A 306 -23.06 -11.16 3.25
C TYR A 306 -23.46 -9.70 3.54
N TRP A 307 -22.46 -8.83 3.74
CA TRP A 307 -22.64 -7.37 3.91
C TRP A 307 -22.40 -6.63 2.60
N MET A 308 -22.65 -5.33 2.49
CA MET A 308 -22.31 -4.56 1.29
C MET A 308 -21.61 -3.26 1.64
N ASN A 309 -20.71 -2.82 0.77
CA ASN A 309 -19.93 -1.60 0.99
C ASN A 309 -19.82 -0.75 -0.28
N PRO A 310 -20.91 -0.08 -0.71
CA PRO A 310 -20.90 0.80 -1.88
C PRO A 310 -19.94 1.98 -1.73
N ASP A 311 -19.68 2.43 -0.49
CA ASP A 311 -18.69 3.47 -0.22
C ASP A 311 -17.27 3.01 -0.57
N MET A 312 -16.91 1.78 -0.22
CA MET A 312 -15.63 1.17 -0.63
C MET A 312 -15.56 0.99 -2.16
N ASN A 313 -16.64 0.55 -2.80
CA ASN A 313 -16.69 0.44 -4.26
C ASN A 313 -16.42 1.80 -4.93
N ALA A 314 -17.04 2.87 -4.42
CA ALA A 314 -16.80 4.24 -4.90
C ALA A 314 -15.35 4.68 -4.67
N GLN A 315 -14.75 4.35 -3.51
CA GLN A 315 -13.35 4.66 -3.25
C GLN A 315 -12.39 3.91 -4.18
N LEU A 316 -12.60 2.62 -4.41
CA LEU A 316 -11.82 1.83 -5.37
C LEU A 316 -11.93 2.36 -6.79
N ARG A 317 -13.15 2.76 -7.21
CA ARG A 317 -13.36 3.42 -8.50
C ARG A 317 -12.55 4.71 -8.62
N ASN A 318 -12.53 5.54 -7.58
CA ASN A 318 -11.75 6.78 -7.58
C ASN A 318 -10.24 6.53 -7.64
N LEU A 319 -9.74 5.53 -6.91
CA LEU A 319 -8.34 5.12 -7.01
C LEU A 319 -7.98 4.73 -8.44
N MET A 320 -8.88 3.99 -9.11
CA MET A 320 -8.72 3.58 -10.51
C MET A 320 -8.78 4.75 -11.49
N ASP A 321 -9.67 5.72 -11.26
CA ASP A 321 -9.73 6.95 -12.06
C ASP A 321 -8.44 7.78 -11.90
N CYS A 322 -7.91 7.92 -10.68
CA CYS A 322 -6.61 8.58 -10.50
C CYS A 322 -5.48 7.83 -11.19
N MET A 323 -5.46 6.49 -11.12
CA MET A 323 -4.47 5.67 -11.83
C MET A 323 -4.55 5.87 -13.35
N LEU A 324 -5.76 5.93 -13.93
CA LEU A 324 -5.95 6.23 -15.34
C LEU A 324 -5.48 7.64 -15.72
N ASN A 325 -5.73 8.65 -14.89
CA ASN A 325 -5.26 10.02 -15.15
C ASN A 325 -3.73 10.16 -15.07
N ILE A 326 -3.08 9.37 -14.21
CA ILE A 326 -1.62 9.31 -14.09
C ILE A 326 -1.02 8.47 -15.23
N CYS A 327 -1.73 7.42 -15.64
CA CYS A 327 -1.27 6.42 -16.59
C CYS A 327 -2.37 6.17 -17.65
N PRO A 328 -2.53 7.08 -18.63
CA PRO A 328 -3.68 7.09 -19.53
C PRO A 328 -3.66 5.98 -20.57
N ASP A 329 -2.49 5.40 -20.85
CA ASP A 329 -2.35 4.37 -21.87
C ASP A 329 -1.32 3.30 -21.48
N VAL A 330 -1.42 2.16 -22.16
CA VAL A 330 -0.59 0.99 -21.91
C VAL A 330 0.90 1.21 -22.22
N ASN A 331 1.26 2.12 -23.13
CA ASN A 331 2.68 2.41 -23.41
C ASN A 331 3.27 3.22 -22.25
N THR A 332 2.54 4.23 -21.76
CA THR A 332 2.91 4.96 -20.55
C THR A 332 3.08 4.01 -19.36
N TYR A 333 2.16 3.05 -19.19
CA TYR A 333 2.28 2.01 -18.16
C TYR A 333 3.57 1.20 -18.32
N ARG A 334 3.80 0.66 -19.52
CA ARG A 334 4.94 -0.22 -19.77
C ARG A 334 6.29 0.49 -19.64
N GLU A 335 6.40 1.72 -20.13
CA GLU A 335 7.66 2.46 -20.18
C GLU A 335 8.03 3.07 -18.83
N HIS A 336 7.05 3.47 -18.02
CA HIS A 336 7.31 4.27 -16.83
C HIS A 336 6.85 3.63 -15.51
N LEU A 337 5.81 2.78 -15.52
CA LEU A 337 5.20 2.29 -14.28
C LEU A 337 5.49 0.81 -14.00
N GLN A 338 5.40 -0.06 -15.02
CA GLN A 338 5.47 -1.52 -14.88
C GLN A 338 6.72 -2.00 -14.11
N ASP A 339 7.92 -1.61 -14.57
CA ASP A 339 9.16 -2.10 -13.98
C ASP A 339 9.35 -1.57 -12.54
N ASN A 340 8.82 -0.37 -12.24
CA ASN A 340 8.85 0.18 -10.89
C ASN A 340 7.86 -0.56 -9.97
N LEU A 341 6.64 -0.87 -10.44
CA LEU A 341 5.67 -1.65 -9.65
C LEU A 341 6.16 -3.07 -9.37
N ILE A 342 6.78 -3.72 -10.36
CA ILE A 342 7.40 -5.04 -10.19
C ILE A 342 8.54 -4.97 -9.17
N SER A 343 9.45 -3.99 -9.30
CA SER A 343 10.54 -3.79 -8.32
C SER A 343 10.00 -3.55 -6.91
N LEU A 344 8.91 -2.78 -6.75
CA LEU A 344 8.28 -2.55 -5.45
C LEU A 344 7.69 -3.82 -4.83
N TRP A 345 7.28 -4.78 -5.66
CA TRP A 345 6.79 -6.08 -5.18
C TRP A 345 7.94 -6.97 -4.71
N GLU A 346 9.04 -7.01 -5.46
CA GLU A 346 10.25 -7.79 -5.13
C GLU A 346 11.00 -7.22 -3.90
N ASP A 347 11.02 -5.89 -3.75
CA ASP A 347 11.76 -5.20 -2.70
C ASP A 347 10.98 -5.16 -1.37
N HIS A 348 11.39 -6.00 -0.41
CA HIS A 348 10.74 -6.03 0.91
C HIS A 348 11.32 -5.02 1.93
N ASP A 349 12.36 -4.26 1.57
CA ASP A 349 12.97 -3.28 2.48
C ASP A 349 12.41 -1.86 2.27
N ALA A 350 12.14 -1.18 3.39
CA ALA A 350 11.48 0.12 3.38
C ALA A 350 12.28 1.22 2.64
N LEU A 351 13.60 1.12 2.53
CA LEU A 351 14.42 2.12 1.83
C LEU A 351 14.33 1.93 0.31
N SER A 352 14.34 0.68 -0.17
CA SER A 352 14.17 0.37 -1.60
C SER A 352 12.76 0.70 -2.07
N VAL A 353 11.73 0.37 -1.29
CA VAL A 353 10.34 0.79 -1.54
C VAL A 353 10.23 2.32 -1.64
N MET A 354 10.79 3.03 -0.66
CA MET A 354 10.79 4.51 -0.67
C MET A 354 11.56 5.07 -1.87
N SER A 355 12.70 4.48 -2.22
CA SER A 355 13.48 4.90 -3.40
C SER A 355 12.71 4.67 -4.70
N GLY A 356 12.00 3.54 -4.83
CA GLY A 356 11.16 3.25 -6.00
C GLY A 356 10.00 4.24 -6.13
N LEU A 357 9.32 4.55 -5.02
CA LEU A 357 8.25 5.55 -4.99
C LEU A 357 8.77 6.95 -5.36
N LEU A 358 9.94 7.37 -4.84
CA LEU A 358 10.55 8.65 -5.19
C LEU A 358 10.92 8.72 -6.67
N LYS A 359 11.45 7.63 -7.23
CA LYS A 359 11.79 7.54 -8.65
C LYS A 359 10.55 7.71 -9.54
N MET A 360 9.42 7.10 -9.17
CA MET A 360 8.15 7.31 -9.87
C MET A 360 7.64 8.75 -9.70
N ALA A 361 7.78 9.33 -8.52
CA ALA A 361 7.37 10.72 -8.25
C ALA A 361 8.20 11.77 -9.01
N GLU A 362 9.45 11.45 -9.34
CA GLU A 362 10.36 12.28 -10.14
C GLU A 362 10.20 12.09 -11.64
N ASP A 363 9.48 11.06 -12.10
CA ASP A 363 9.24 10.81 -13.52
C ASP A 363 8.29 11.88 -14.08
N PRO A 364 8.78 12.78 -14.97
CA PRO A 364 7.98 13.90 -15.45
C PRO A 364 6.90 13.49 -16.45
N ILE A 365 6.91 12.24 -16.94
CA ILE A 365 5.86 11.71 -17.83
C ILE A 365 4.73 11.16 -16.97
N LEU A 366 5.05 10.38 -15.92
CA LEU A 366 4.04 9.90 -14.96
C LEU A 366 3.46 11.05 -14.13
N ILE A 367 4.29 11.93 -13.59
CA ILE A 367 3.90 12.98 -12.65
C ILE A 367 4.29 14.35 -13.22
N ASN A 368 3.36 14.92 -13.99
CA ASN A 368 3.47 16.24 -14.61
C ASN A 368 2.55 17.26 -13.92
N ASP A 369 2.62 18.53 -14.31
CA ASP A 369 1.83 19.58 -13.67
C ASP A 369 0.31 19.43 -13.88
N GLU A 370 -0.13 18.67 -14.88
CA GLU A 370 -1.55 18.44 -15.17
C GLU A 370 -2.16 17.36 -14.26
N ASN A 371 -1.41 16.28 -13.98
CA ASN A 371 -1.86 15.13 -13.18
C ASN A 371 -1.27 15.07 -11.76
N ARG A 372 -0.36 15.98 -11.38
CA ARG A 372 0.25 16.06 -10.02
C ARG A 372 -0.78 16.08 -8.90
N HIS A 373 -1.94 16.70 -9.14
CA HIS A 373 -3.02 16.68 -8.17
C HIS A 373 -3.62 15.27 -8.01
N ASP A 374 -3.91 14.58 -9.11
CA ASP A 374 -4.48 13.23 -9.10
C ASP A 374 -3.51 12.23 -8.47
N ALA A 375 -2.20 12.40 -8.69
CA ALA A 375 -1.17 11.67 -7.96
C ALA A 375 -1.21 11.91 -6.45
N ASN A 376 -1.39 13.16 -6.01
CA ASN A 376 -1.55 13.45 -4.58
C ASN A 376 -2.84 12.84 -4.01
N VAL A 377 -3.96 12.91 -4.76
CA VAL A 377 -5.24 12.33 -4.34
C VAL A 377 -5.13 10.81 -4.22
N LEU A 378 -4.54 10.13 -5.22
CA LEU A 378 -4.29 8.69 -5.19
C LEU A 378 -3.52 8.29 -3.92
N MET A 379 -2.44 9.01 -3.62
CA MET A 379 -1.62 8.73 -2.44
C MET A 379 -2.35 9.03 -1.13
N ASN A 380 -3.17 10.09 -1.09
CA ASN A 380 -3.99 10.39 0.09
C ASN A 380 -5.03 9.31 0.35
N GLN A 381 -5.64 8.78 -0.71
CA GLN A 381 -6.59 7.68 -0.59
C GLN A 381 -5.87 6.40 -0.14
N ILE A 382 -4.73 6.03 -0.74
CA ILE A 382 -3.93 4.87 -0.28
C ILE A 382 -3.52 5.04 1.19
N ALA A 383 -3.07 6.23 1.58
CA ALA A 383 -2.71 6.54 2.96
C ALA A 383 -3.90 6.45 3.90
N TYR A 384 -5.09 6.87 3.47
CA TYR A 384 -6.31 6.72 4.24
C TYR A 384 -6.67 5.25 4.46
N LEU A 385 -6.62 4.40 3.41
CA LEU A 385 -6.81 2.96 3.55
C LEU A 385 -5.77 2.34 4.52
N ALA A 386 -4.53 2.81 4.48
CA ALA A 386 -3.45 2.34 5.34
C ALA A 386 -3.58 2.83 6.79
N LEU A 387 -4.00 4.07 7.01
CA LEU A 387 -4.28 4.61 8.35
C LEU A 387 -5.50 3.95 8.96
N ASP A 388 -6.53 3.70 8.15
CA ASP A 388 -7.72 2.96 8.54
C ASP A 388 -7.38 1.51 8.94
N TYR A 389 -6.45 0.88 8.23
CA TYR A 389 -5.89 -0.41 8.62
C TYR A 389 -5.19 -0.37 10.00
N LEU A 390 -4.58 0.77 10.36
CA LEU A 390 -3.81 0.93 11.59
C LEU A 390 -4.63 1.48 12.76
N SER A 391 -5.76 2.15 12.51
CA SER A 391 -6.64 2.69 13.54
C SER A 391 -7.54 1.60 14.11
N SER A 392 -7.74 1.60 15.43
CA SER A 392 -8.73 0.72 16.08
C SER A 392 -10.19 1.22 15.88
N GLU A 393 -10.34 2.38 15.25
CA GLU A 393 -11.62 2.96 14.84
C GLU A 393 -11.65 2.90 13.31
N ASN A 394 -12.56 2.08 12.76
CA ASN A 394 -12.74 1.95 11.31
C ASN A 394 -13.48 3.19 10.81
N SER A 395 -12.84 3.92 9.91
CA SER A 395 -13.31 5.13 9.25
C SER A 395 -14.36 4.82 8.18
N PHE A 396 -14.33 3.60 7.61
CA PHE A 396 -15.39 3.06 6.76
C PHE A 396 -16.47 2.40 7.61
N ARG A 397 -17.66 2.99 7.60
CA ARG A 397 -18.73 2.65 8.54
C ARG A 397 -19.36 1.26 8.32
N ARG A 398 -19.25 0.68 7.11
CA ARG A 398 -19.81 -0.64 6.73
C ARG A 398 -18.81 -1.82 6.77
N TYR A 399 -17.78 -1.76 7.62
CA TYR A 399 -16.84 -2.87 7.80
C TYR A 399 -17.47 -4.02 8.60
N ASN A 400 -17.35 -5.24 8.09
CA ASN A 400 -17.73 -6.43 8.84
C ASN A 400 -16.54 -6.89 9.70
N THR A 401 -16.71 -6.82 11.03
CA THR A 401 -15.68 -7.19 12.01
C THR A 401 -15.36 -8.69 12.05
N GLN A 402 -16.23 -9.53 11.50
CA GLN A 402 -16.01 -10.97 11.38
C GLN A 402 -15.26 -11.35 10.09
N ALA A 403 -15.17 -10.42 9.14
CA ALA A 403 -14.47 -10.62 7.88
C ALA A 403 -13.01 -10.16 7.95
N SER A 404 -12.15 -10.80 7.17
CA SER A 404 -10.78 -10.33 7.00
C SER A 404 -10.74 -8.94 6.37
N LEU A 405 -9.70 -8.18 6.69
CA LEU A 405 -9.50 -6.84 6.14
C LEU A 405 -9.48 -6.84 4.61
N GLY A 406 -8.74 -7.77 4.00
CA GLY A 406 -8.67 -7.89 2.53
C GLY A 406 -10.04 -8.10 1.89
N SER A 407 -10.94 -8.82 2.57
CA SER A 407 -12.32 -9.03 2.09
C SER A 407 -13.21 -7.82 2.32
N ASN A 408 -12.91 -6.95 3.30
CA ASN A 408 -13.60 -5.66 3.43
C ASN A 408 -13.21 -4.68 2.31
N PHE A 409 -11.94 -4.68 1.89
CA PHE A 409 -11.47 -3.87 0.76
C PHE A 409 -11.92 -4.42 -0.59
N LEU A 410 -11.73 -5.72 -0.83
CA LEU A 410 -11.95 -6.37 -2.13
C LEU A 410 -13.13 -7.36 -2.09
N GLN A 411 -14.20 -6.98 -1.40
CA GLN A 411 -15.35 -7.86 -1.18
C GLN A 411 -15.92 -8.45 -2.47
N ALA A 412 -16.09 -7.58 -3.48
CA ALA A 412 -16.59 -7.93 -4.79
C ALA A 412 -15.70 -8.94 -5.55
N HIS A 413 -14.46 -9.16 -5.10
CA HIS A 413 -13.46 -10.06 -5.70
C HIS A 413 -13.19 -11.33 -4.86
N THR A 414 -14.14 -11.76 -4.03
CA THR A 414 -13.96 -12.95 -3.18
C THR A 414 -14.58 -14.21 -3.81
N PRO A 415 -13.90 -15.38 -3.81
CA PRO A 415 -14.44 -16.63 -4.37
C PRO A 415 -15.79 -17.02 -3.77
N GLU A 416 -15.95 -16.89 -2.45
CA GLU A 416 -17.18 -17.16 -1.73
C GLU A 416 -18.36 -16.30 -2.21
N LEU A 417 -18.14 -15.03 -2.57
CA LEU A 417 -19.20 -14.19 -3.11
C LEU A 417 -19.65 -14.65 -4.51
N TYR A 418 -18.69 -15.05 -5.36
CA TYR A 418 -19.03 -15.62 -6.67
C TYR A 418 -19.77 -16.96 -6.52
N ILE A 419 -19.38 -17.81 -5.57
CA ILE A 419 -20.11 -19.04 -5.22
C ILE A 419 -21.54 -18.67 -4.83
N SER A 420 -21.71 -17.74 -3.91
CA SER A 420 -23.01 -17.30 -3.43
C SER A 420 -23.93 -16.81 -4.54
N TRP A 421 -23.41 -16.00 -5.46
CA TRP A 421 -24.19 -15.54 -6.60
C TRP A 421 -24.57 -16.69 -7.55
N VAL A 422 -23.59 -17.48 -7.99
CA VAL A 422 -23.81 -18.56 -8.97
C VAL A 422 -24.69 -19.69 -8.41
N TYR A 423 -24.66 -19.94 -7.10
CA TYR A 423 -25.47 -20.97 -6.44
C TYR A 423 -26.81 -20.44 -5.88
N SER A 424 -27.08 -19.14 -5.99
CA SER A 424 -28.32 -18.53 -5.45
C SER A 424 -29.59 -18.89 -6.22
N THR A 425 -29.46 -19.42 -7.44
CA THR A 425 -30.57 -19.78 -8.33
C THR A 425 -30.17 -20.91 -9.28
N ASP A 426 -31.16 -21.57 -9.88
CA ASP A 426 -30.97 -22.52 -10.98
C ASP A 426 -31.24 -21.86 -12.35
N ASP A 427 -31.95 -20.73 -12.37
CA ASP A 427 -32.23 -19.97 -13.58
C ASP A 427 -31.23 -18.80 -13.73
N PRO A 428 -30.33 -18.81 -14.74
CA PRO A 428 -29.36 -17.74 -14.93
C PRO A 428 -30.00 -16.38 -15.27
N SER A 429 -31.24 -16.35 -15.77
CA SER A 429 -31.96 -15.09 -16.05
C SER A 429 -32.41 -14.36 -14.79
N ASP A 430 -32.55 -15.08 -13.67
CA ASP A 430 -32.81 -14.52 -12.35
C ASP A 430 -31.52 -13.98 -11.67
N LEU A 431 -30.35 -14.33 -12.19
CA LEU A 431 -29.06 -13.93 -11.63
C LEU A 431 -28.43 -12.78 -12.40
N TYR A 432 -28.21 -12.96 -13.71
CA TYR A 432 -27.34 -12.06 -14.45
C TYR A 432 -28.05 -10.77 -14.82
N SER A 433 -27.32 -9.67 -14.71
CA SER A 433 -27.82 -8.36 -15.08
C SER A 433 -27.39 -7.97 -16.49
N ASN A 434 -28.30 -7.27 -17.17
CA ASN A 434 -28.05 -6.58 -18.44
C ASN A 434 -27.88 -5.06 -18.31
N TYR A 435 -28.06 -4.49 -17.11
CA TYR A 435 -27.88 -3.05 -16.86
C TYR A 435 -26.49 -2.75 -16.29
N ASP A 436 -25.86 -1.68 -16.74
CA ASP A 436 -24.52 -1.26 -16.32
C ASP A 436 -24.45 0.22 -15.96
N VAL A 437 -25.51 1.01 -16.19
CA VAL A 437 -25.52 2.45 -15.89
C VAL A 437 -26.12 2.74 -14.52
N TYR A 438 -25.54 3.70 -13.81
CA TYR A 438 -26.03 4.20 -12.53
C TYR A 438 -25.71 5.69 -12.32
N SER A 439 -26.38 6.31 -11.35
CA SER A 439 -26.15 7.70 -10.97
C SER A 439 -25.71 7.83 -9.53
N GLN A 440 -24.79 8.77 -9.32
CA GLN A 440 -24.42 9.27 -8.01
C GLN A 440 -24.68 10.77 -7.94
N LEU A 441 -25.53 11.19 -7.00
CA LEU A 441 -25.79 12.60 -6.73
C LEU A 441 -25.14 13.00 -5.41
N TYR A 442 -24.65 14.23 -5.34
CA TYR A 442 -24.13 14.88 -4.15
C TYR A 442 -24.96 16.14 -3.91
N VAL A 443 -25.66 16.17 -2.78
CA VAL A 443 -26.52 17.28 -2.37
C VAL A 443 -25.85 18.02 -1.23
N GLU A 444 -25.49 19.27 -1.49
CA GLU A 444 -24.90 20.19 -0.51
C GLU A 444 -25.98 21.12 0.07
N GLY A 445 -25.90 21.34 1.38
CA GLY A 445 -26.81 22.20 2.13
C GLY A 445 -27.67 21.42 3.11
N ASN A 446 -28.27 22.16 4.04
CA ASN A 446 -29.16 21.66 5.07
C ASN A 446 -30.51 21.22 4.46
N THR A 447 -30.55 19.98 3.97
CA THR A 447 -31.63 19.48 3.11
C THR A 447 -32.20 18.17 3.62
N GLU A 448 -33.46 17.91 3.26
CA GLU A 448 -34.10 16.61 3.38
C GLU A 448 -34.24 16.00 1.99
N VAL A 449 -33.66 14.82 1.79
CA VAL A 449 -33.64 14.10 0.51
C VAL A 449 -34.48 12.84 0.62
N SER A 450 -35.33 12.60 -0.37
CA SER A 450 -36.12 11.37 -0.48
C SER A 450 -36.03 10.75 -1.86
N VAL A 451 -35.84 9.43 -1.89
CA VAL A 451 -35.76 8.60 -3.10
C VAL A 451 -37.06 7.83 -3.24
N SER A 452 -37.71 7.94 -4.40
CA SER A 452 -38.92 7.18 -4.70
C SER A 452 -38.86 6.53 -6.07
N ARG A 453 -39.56 5.40 -6.23
CA ARG A 453 -39.65 4.66 -7.49
C ARG A 453 -41.10 4.25 -7.70
N ASN A 454 -41.67 4.56 -8.86
CA ASN A 454 -43.08 4.30 -9.19
C ASN A 454 -44.09 4.88 -8.15
N GLY A 455 -43.74 6.00 -7.50
CA GLY A 455 -44.57 6.63 -6.47
C GLY A 455 -44.48 6.00 -5.08
N GLU A 456 -43.70 4.93 -4.91
CA GLU A 456 -43.37 4.34 -3.61
C GLU A 456 -42.10 4.99 -3.05
N LEU A 457 -42.17 5.45 -1.80
CA LEU A 457 -41.00 5.98 -1.09
C LEU A 457 -40.07 4.81 -0.73
N LEU A 458 -38.84 4.85 -1.22
CA LEU A 458 -37.81 3.86 -0.90
C LEU A 458 -37.06 4.29 0.37
N GLU A 459 -36.49 5.49 0.35
CA GLU A 459 -35.67 6.02 1.44
C GLU A 459 -35.85 7.52 1.60
N LYS A 460 -35.59 8.01 2.81
CA LYS A 460 -35.68 9.42 3.15
C LYS A 460 -34.71 9.73 4.28
N TYR A 461 -33.95 10.81 4.12
CA TYR A 461 -32.97 11.24 5.09
C TYR A 461 -32.90 12.78 5.16
N ALA A 462 -32.81 13.33 6.38
CA ALA A 462 -32.62 14.76 6.61
C ALA A 462 -31.23 15.05 7.19
N TYR A 463 -30.59 16.10 6.68
CA TYR A 463 -29.26 16.51 7.11
C TYR A 463 -29.21 16.73 8.63
N GLY A 464 -28.29 16.03 9.30
CA GLY A 464 -28.09 16.11 10.74
C GLY A 464 -28.85 15.06 11.57
N ASP A 465 -29.75 14.28 10.95
CA ASP A 465 -30.37 13.14 11.61
C ASP A 465 -29.39 11.96 11.75
N GLU A 466 -29.58 11.13 12.78
CA GLU A 466 -28.87 9.85 12.89
C GLU A 466 -29.30 8.93 11.74
N MET A 467 -28.34 8.46 10.95
CA MET A 467 -28.58 7.56 9.83
C MET A 467 -28.39 6.10 10.27
N ASP A 468 -29.43 5.29 10.13
CA ASP A 468 -29.35 3.84 10.28
C ASP A 468 -28.90 3.21 8.95
N GLU A 469 -27.63 2.80 8.88
CA GLU A 469 -26.98 2.40 7.62
C GLU A 469 -27.50 1.07 7.05
N ASP A 470 -28.08 0.21 7.90
CA ASP A 470 -28.69 -1.05 7.48
C ASP A 470 -30.06 -0.83 6.82
N SER A 471 -30.68 0.34 7.00
CA SER A 471 -31.95 0.71 6.36
C SER A 471 -31.80 1.75 5.24
N HIS A 472 -30.62 2.36 5.09
CA HIS A 472 -30.31 3.33 4.03
C HIS A 472 -29.30 2.76 3.03
N HIS A 473 -29.80 2.24 1.92
CA HIS A 473 -29.05 1.64 0.82
C HIS A 473 -28.83 2.62 -0.34
N TYR A 474 -29.79 3.51 -0.63
CA TYR A 474 -29.72 4.51 -1.69
C TYR A 474 -29.18 5.86 -1.20
N LEU A 475 -29.36 6.18 0.08
CA LEU A 475 -28.88 7.41 0.71
C LEU A 475 -27.68 7.15 1.62
N SER A 476 -26.67 8.03 1.56
CA SER A 476 -25.54 8.04 2.49
C SER A 476 -25.09 9.47 2.81
N MET A 477 -24.15 9.61 3.75
CA MET A 477 -23.56 10.89 4.15
C MET A 477 -22.05 10.85 3.95
N HIS A 478 -21.53 11.79 3.15
CA HIS A 478 -20.10 11.90 2.89
C HIS A 478 -19.66 13.37 2.93
N ASN A 479 -18.73 13.72 3.82
CA ASN A 479 -18.18 15.08 3.98
C ASN A 479 -19.25 16.19 4.07
N ASP A 480 -20.24 16.01 4.94
CA ASP A 480 -21.37 16.94 5.12
C ASP A 480 -22.28 17.10 3.89
N LYS A 481 -22.28 16.12 2.98
CA LYS A 481 -23.15 16.06 1.80
C LYS A 481 -24.00 14.79 1.85
N ILE A 482 -25.27 14.92 1.53
CA ILE A 482 -26.13 13.76 1.32
C ILE A 482 -25.81 13.20 -0.07
N THR A 483 -25.43 11.93 -0.12
CA THR A 483 -25.19 11.22 -1.37
C THR A 483 -26.39 10.37 -1.73
N VAL A 484 -26.75 10.36 -3.01
CA VAL A 484 -27.81 9.50 -3.57
C VAL A 484 -27.16 8.59 -4.59
N LEU A 485 -27.28 7.28 -4.41
CA LEU A 485 -26.82 6.27 -5.36
C LEU A 485 -28.04 5.52 -5.88
N VAL A 486 -28.31 5.57 -7.19
CA VAL A 486 -29.43 4.84 -7.80
C VAL A 486 -29.05 4.18 -9.12
N PRO A 487 -29.55 2.96 -9.37
CA PRO A 487 -29.56 2.35 -10.70
C PRO A 487 -30.27 3.17 -11.77
N ARG A 488 -29.87 3.00 -13.03
CA ARG A 488 -30.58 3.54 -14.21
C ARG A 488 -31.40 2.49 -14.96
N ASP A 489 -31.81 1.41 -14.29
CA ASP A 489 -32.66 0.34 -14.84
C ASP A 489 -34.18 0.60 -14.70
N LYS A 490 -34.56 1.60 -13.90
CA LYS A 490 -35.92 2.07 -13.63
C LYS A 490 -35.93 3.59 -13.50
N THR A 491 -37.13 4.17 -13.50
CA THR A 491 -37.31 5.60 -13.21
C THR A 491 -37.34 5.87 -11.71
N TYR A 492 -36.47 6.76 -11.25
CA TYR A 492 -36.41 7.24 -9.86
C TYR A 492 -36.77 8.73 -9.79
N ASN A 493 -37.47 9.14 -8.73
CA ASN A 493 -37.71 10.54 -8.42
C ASN A 493 -36.99 10.89 -7.11
N ILE A 494 -36.14 11.92 -7.17
CA ILE A 494 -35.39 12.44 -6.04
C ILE A 494 -35.99 13.79 -5.65
N SER A 495 -36.58 13.86 -4.46
CA SER A 495 -37.09 15.10 -3.89
C SER A 495 -36.07 15.67 -2.91
N ILE A 496 -35.66 16.91 -3.11
CA ILE A 496 -34.73 17.66 -2.25
C ILE A 496 -35.48 18.84 -1.66
N ARG A 497 -35.70 18.82 -0.35
CA ARG A 497 -36.39 19.88 0.39
C ARG A 497 -35.39 20.71 1.18
N SER A 498 -35.42 22.04 1.03
CA SER A 498 -34.59 22.93 1.84
C SER A 498 -35.16 23.10 3.25
N ALA A 499 -34.32 22.95 4.28
CA ALA A 499 -34.73 23.21 5.67
C ALA A 499 -34.74 24.72 6.01
N GLU A 500 -33.90 25.50 5.34
CA GLU A 500 -33.72 26.93 5.60
C GLU A 500 -33.47 27.73 4.30
N ASP A 501 -33.36 29.05 4.42
CA ASP A 501 -33.00 29.91 3.29
C ASP A 501 -31.50 29.76 3.00
N GLN A 502 -31.13 29.10 1.90
CA GLN A 502 -29.74 28.80 1.55
C GLN A 502 -29.57 28.58 0.04
N SER A 503 -28.32 28.60 -0.43
CA SER A 503 -27.99 28.08 -1.76
C SER A 503 -27.76 26.57 -1.65
N ILE A 504 -28.49 25.79 -2.44
CA ILE A 504 -28.31 24.34 -2.56
C ILE A 504 -27.53 24.06 -3.84
N SER A 505 -26.52 23.20 -3.74
CA SER A 505 -25.76 22.69 -4.88
C SER A 505 -26.03 21.20 -5.03
N VAL A 506 -26.50 20.80 -6.21
CA VAL A 506 -26.68 19.39 -6.58
C VAL A 506 -25.73 19.06 -7.71
N MET A 507 -24.87 18.07 -7.48
CA MET A 507 -24.01 17.50 -8.51
C MET A 507 -24.47 16.08 -8.82
N ALA A 508 -24.85 15.83 -10.07
CA ALA A 508 -25.24 14.51 -10.55
C ALA A 508 -24.15 13.98 -11.49
N ALA A 509 -23.71 12.75 -11.26
CA ALA A 509 -22.72 12.06 -12.08
C ALA A 509 -23.27 10.70 -12.50
N ASP A 510 -23.27 10.44 -13.81
CA ASP A 510 -23.66 9.16 -14.38
C ASP A 510 -22.42 8.33 -14.70
N PHE A 511 -22.48 7.05 -14.39
CA PHE A 511 -21.37 6.12 -14.53
C PHE A 511 -21.84 4.85 -15.24
N GLN A 512 -20.95 4.29 -16.06
CA GLN A 512 -21.04 2.93 -16.57
C GLN A 512 -20.19 1.97 -15.73
N ALA A 513 -20.74 0.81 -15.38
CA ALA A 513 -20.05 -0.22 -14.63
C ALA A 513 -18.84 -0.73 -15.42
N GLY A 514 -17.69 -0.78 -14.75
CA GLY A 514 -16.42 -1.14 -15.35
C GLY A 514 -15.67 0.00 -16.04
N HIS A 515 -16.27 1.20 -16.11
CA HIS A 515 -15.58 2.47 -16.34
C HIS A 515 -15.38 3.21 -15.00
N HIS A 516 -14.36 4.07 -14.93
CA HIS A 516 -13.98 4.74 -13.68
C HIS A 516 -14.29 6.23 -13.69
N ALA A 517 -14.16 6.87 -14.86
CA ALA A 517 -14.63 8.23 -15.07
C ALA A 517 -16.15 8.25 -15.28
N PRO A 518 -16.84 9.31 -14.86
CA PRO A 518 -18.26 9.50 -15.17
C PRO A 518 -18.46 9.82 -16.66
N ASP A 519 -19.51 9.27 -17.26
CA ASP A 519 -19.89 9.54 -18.66
C ASP A 519 -20.51 10.92 -18.83
N GLN A 520 -21.20 11.40 -17.79
CA GLN A 520 -21.81 12.72 -17.75
C GLN A 520 -21.78 13.27 -16.32
N VAL A 521 -21.51 14.57 -16.18
CA VAL A 521 -21.64 15.27 -14.91
C VAL A 521 -22.38 16.58 -15.11
N GLU A 522 -23.34 16.82 -14.23
CA GLU A 522 -24.17 18.03 -14.21
C GLU A 522 -24.13 18.67 -12.83
N LYS A 523 -23.92 19.99 -12.80
CA LYS A 523 -24.01 20.77 -11.56
C LYS A 523 -25.14 21.78 -11.68
N THR A 524 -25.99 21.80 -10.64
CA THR A 524 -27.09 22.74 -10.51
C THR A 524 -27.00 23.44 -9.17
N ASP A 525 -26.82 24.76 -9.20
CA ASP A 525 -26.86 25.62 -8.02
C ASP A 525 -28.21 26.38 -8.03
N TYR A 526 -28.90 26.44 -6.89
CA TYR A 526 -30.11 27.25 -6.77
C TYR A 526 -30.30 27.83 -5.37
N ASP A 527 -30.78 29.07 -5.31
CA ASP A 527 -31.17 29.73 -4.06
C ASP A 527 -32.56 29.24 -3.64
N ALA A 528 -32.63 28.48 -2.56
CA ALA A 528 -33.83 27.88 -2.02
C ALA A 528 -34.33 28.64 -0.79
N LYS A 529 -35.65 28.78 -0.66
CA LYS A 529 -36.27 29.20 0.61
C LYS A 529 -36.60 27.99 1.47
N ALA A 530 -36.73 28.23 2.77
CA ALA A 530 -37.17 27.22 3.72
C ALA A 530 -38.50 26.57 3.25
N GLY A 531 -38.48 25.26 3.06
CA GLY A 531 -39.63 24.46 2.61
C GLY A 531 -39.76 24.28 1.10
N ASP A 532 -38.95 24.96 0.28
CA ASP A 532 -38.90 24.74 -1.17
C ASP A 532 -38.50 23.29 -1.47
N VAL A 533 -39.11 22.69 -2.50
CA VAL A 533 -38.85 21.31 -2.93
C VAL A 533 -38.43 21.31 -4.39
N MET A 534 -37.28 20.70 -4.66
CA MET A 534 -36.80 20.39 -5.99
C MET A 534 -37.04 18.90 -6.28
N GLU A 535 -37.66 18.60 -7.41
CA GLU A 535 -37.88 17.23 -7.89
C GLU A 535 -36.96 16.96 -9.07
N LEU A 536 -36.20 15.88 -9.01
CA LEU A 536 -35.35 15.39 -10.08
C LEU A 536 -35.88 14.03 -10.55
N VAL A 537 -36.02 13.86 -11.87
CA VAL A 537 -36.45 12.59 -12.46
C VAL A 537 -35.26 11.96 -13.18
N LEU A 538 -34.85 10.79 -12.68
CA LEU A 538 -33.76 9.99 -13.24
C LEU A 538 -34.36 8.86 -14.05
N THR A 539 -34.28 8.97 -15.39
CA THR A 539 -34.79 7.99 -16.36
C THR A 539 -33.71 7.01 -16.82
N ASP A 540 -34.11 5.93 -17.47
CA ASP A 540 -33.24 4.89 -18.06
C ASP A 540 -32.42 5.38 -19.27
N SER A 541 -32.83 6.50 -19.89
CA SER A 541 -32.20 7.06 -21.10
C SER A 541 -30.90 7.85 -20.88
N GLY A 542 -30.35 7.86 -19.66
CA GLY A 542 -29.13 8.60 -19.32
C GLY A 542 -29.27 10.12 -19.28
N LYS A 543 -30.51 10.67 -19.36
CA LYS A 543 -30.76 12.10 -19.19
C LYS A 543 -31.50 12.38 -17.88
N THR A 544 -30.99 13.33 -17.12
CA THR A 544 -31.64 13.87 -15.93
C THR A 544 -32.61 14.97 -16.34
N GLU A 545 -33.90 14.80 -16.07
CA GLU A 545 -34.89 15.84 -16.36
C GLU A 545 -35.04 16.78 -15.16
N TYR A 546 -34.75 18.06 -15.37
CA TYR A 546 -34.96 19.13 -14.40
C TYR A 546 -36.30 19.84 -14.66
N PRO A 547 -36.99 20.37 -13.62
CA PRO A 547 -38.19 21.16 -13.83
C PRO A 547 -37.89 22.43 -14.65
N GLY A 548 -38.87 22.95 -15.38
CA GLY A 548 -38.66 24.16 -16.21
C GLY A 548 -38.33 25.40 -15.37
N GLY A 549 -37.23 26.09 -15.71
CA GLY A 549 -36.82 27.37 -15.08
C GLY A 549 -35.42 27.41 -14.48
N PHE A 550 -34.69 26.28 -14.46
CA PHE A 550 -33.33 26.20 -13.93
C PHE A 550 -32.28 26.23 -15.03
N THR A 551 -31.16 26.93 -14.79
CA THR A 551 -29.95 26.85 -15.61
C THR A 551 -29.09 25.69 -15.11
N SER A 552 -29.21 24.52 -15.72
CA SER A 552 -28.20 23.47 -15.59
C SER A 552 -27.04 23.76 -16.55
N VAL A 553 -25.81 23.56 -16.09
CA VAL A 553 -24.65 23.51 -16.98
C VAL A 553 -24.33 22.04 -17.20
N ALA A 554 -24.75 21.50 -18.35
CA ALA A 554 -24.31 20.19 -18.79
C ALA A 554 -22.83 20.26 -19.17
N ILE A 555 -22.01 19.43 -18.55
CA ILE A 555 -20.64 19.16 -19.01
C ILE A 555 -20.70 17.80 -19.69
N GLU A 556 -20.97 17.80 -20.99
CA GLU A 556 -20.89 16.59 -21.82
C GLU A 556 -19.41 16.24 -22.05
N TYR A 557 -19.02 15.01 -21.73
CA TYR A 557 -17.72 14.47 -22.08
C TYR A 557 -17.77 13.92 -23.51
N GLU A 558 -17.40 14.74 -24.50
CA GLU A 558 -17.14 14.20 -25.83
C GLU A 558 -15.86 13.33 -25.82
N THR A 559 -15.90 12.28 -26.63
CA THR A 559 -14.96 11.15 -26.83
C THR A 559 -13.46 11.42 -26.62
N ALA A 560 -12.79 10.45 -25.98
CA ALA A 560 -11.37 10.03 -26.00
C ALA A 560 -10.22 11.05 -25.84
N GLU A 561 -10.36 12.32 -26.23
CA GLU A 561 -9.34 13.37 -26.05
C GLU A 561 -9.66 14.31 -24.87
N THR A 562 -10.85 14.21 -24.28
CA THR A 562 -11.35 15.19 -23.28
C THR A 562 -11.55 14.65 -21.86
N ALA A 563 -11.20 13.39 -21.58
CA ALA A 563 -11.20 12.78 -20.24
C ALA A 563 -10.37 13.60 -19.21
N GLN A 564 -9.35 14.32 -19.69
CA GLN A 564 -8.57 15.28 -18.91
C GLN A 564 -9.41 16.36 -18.20
N THR A 565 -10.59 16.70 -18.75
CA THR A 565 -11.45 17.78 -18.26
C THR A 565 -12.37 17.35 -17.12
N GLY A 566 -12.71 16.05 -17.01
CA GLY A 566 -13.64 15.53 -15.99
C GLY A 566 -13.03 15.41 -14.61
N SER A 567 -11.72 15.20 -14.60
CA SER A 567 -10.90 15.34 -13.40
C SER A 567 -11.17 16.67 -12.68
N ARG A 568 -11.38 17.80 -13.39
CA ARG A 568 -11.58 19.14 -12.77
C ARG A 568 -12.82 19.27 -11.90
N MET A 569 -13.86 18.47 -12.11
CA MET A 569 -15.14 18.59 -11.40
C MET A 569 -15.19 17.70 -10.15
N LEU A 570 -14.72 16.45 -10.26
CA LEU A 570 -14.47 15.58 -9.09
C LEU A 570 -13.37 16.19 -8.17
N LYS A 571 -12.39 16.90 -8.74
CA LYS A 571 -11.39 17.74 -8.02
C LYS A 571 -12.00 18.80 -7.11
N TYR A 572 -13.26 19.24 -7.33
CA TYR A 572 -13.95 20.19 -6.47
C TYR A 572 -14.55 19.53 -5.21
N ILE A 573 -15.00 18.27 -5.31
CA ILE A 573 -15.61 17.53 -4.19
C ILE A 573 -14.56 17.14 -3.13
N TYR A 574 -13.34 16.78 -3.54
CA TYR A 574 -12.32 16.19 -2.66
C TYR A 574 -11.35 17.20 -2.02
N ARG A 575 -11.68 18.49 -2.06
CA ARG A 575 -10.79 19.60 -1.64
C ARG A 575 -10.43 19.66 -0.14
N ASN A 576 -10.88 18.71 0.67
CA ASN A 576 -10.77 18.76 2.15
C ASN A 576 -9.78 17.75 2.77
N MET A 577 -8.85 17.17 2.02
CA MET A 577 -7.77 16.35 2.59
C MET A 577 -6.44 17.10 2.54
N ASP A 578 -6.18 17.89 3.59
CA ASP A 578 -5.03 18.79 3.76
C ASP A 578 -3.72 18.09 4.20
N ILE A 579 -3.51 16.83 3.81
CA ILE A 579 -2.22 16.16 3.98
C ILE A 579 -1.74 15.79 2.58
N SER A 580 -0.71 16.45 2.05
CA SER A 580 -0.17 16.09 0.75
C SER A 580 0.75 14.87 0.85
N TRP A 581 0.96 14.15 -0.27
CA TRP A 581 1.97 13.07 -0.34
C TRP A 581 3.34 13.52 0.15
N ARG A 582 3.69 14.76 -0.17
CA ARG A 582 4.89 15.41 0.36
C ARG A 582 4.86 15.38 1.88
N ASP A 583 3.80 15.85 2.52
CA ASP A 583 3.69 15.92 3.98
C ASP A 583 3.72 14.52 4.64
N LEU A 584 3.18 13.49 3.96
CA LEU A 584 3.21 12.11 4.42
C LEU A 584 4.62 11.47 4.32
N VAL A 585 5.28 11.59 3.17
CA VAL A 585 6.69 11.16 2.99
C VAL A 585 7.59 11.87 3.99
N LEU A 586 7.36 13.16 4.22
CA LEU A 586 8.08 13.93 5.21
C LEU A 586 7.82 13.45 6.63
N THR A 587 6.58 13.08 6.97
CA THR A 587 6.22 12.47 8.25
C THR A 587 6.92 11.11 8.45
N PHE A 588 7.00 10.28 7.41
CA PHE A 588 7.73 9.01 7.45
C PHE A 588 9.23 9.21 7.65
N ILE A 589 9.82 10.17 6.92
CA ILE A 589 11.24 10.55 7.09
C ILE A 589 11.48 11.06 8.51
N GLU A 590 10.57 11.89 9.05
CA GLU A 590 10.63 12.38 10.44
C GLU A 590 10.60 11.22 11.44
N PHE A 591 9.66 10.28 11.29
CA PHE A 591 9.52 9.13 12.18
C PHE A 591 10.75 8.21 12.13
N ALA A 592 11.30 7.98 10.93
CA ALA A 592 12.52 7.21 10.74
C ALA A 592 13.73 7.88 11.39
N LEU A 593 13.88 9.20 11.23
CA LEU A 593 14.97 9.98 11.84
C LEU A 593 14.87 9.98 13.37
N ILE A 594 13.66 10.16 13.93
CA ILE A 594 13.40 10.07 15.37
C ILE A 594 13.77 8.68 15.89
N THR A 595 13.36 7.63 15.18
CA THR A 595 13.63 6.24 15.55
C THR A 595 15.13 5.95 15.54
N ILE A 596 15.84 6.32 14.47
CA ILE A 596 17.31 6.16 14.36
C ILE A 596 18.03 6.90 15.47
N ALA A 597 17.60 8.12 15.78
CA ALA A 597 18.18 8.91 16.86
C ALA A 597 17.99 8.22 18.21
N ILE A 598 16.76 7.78 18.53
CA ILE A 598 16.42 7.07 19.78
C ILE A 598 17.22 5.77 19.88
N LEU A 599 17.35 5.00 18.79
CA LEU A 599 18.10 3.75 18.76
C LEU A 599 19.59 4.01 19.03
N THR A 600 20.18 5.00 18.34
CA THR A 600 21.58 5.40 18.50
C THR A 600 21.86 5.85 19.94
N PHE A 601 20.94 6.60 20.54
CA PHE A 601 21.02 7.01 21.95
C PHE A 601 20.99 5.82 22.90
N ASN A 602 20.00 4.94 22.76
CA ASN A 602 19.85 3.76 23.61
C ASN A 602 21.06 2.83 23.51
N VAL A 603 21.55 2.58 22.29
CA VAL A 603 22.78 1.80 22.05
C VAL A 603 23.96 2.47 22.76
N THR A 604 24.16 3.78 22.56
CA THR A 604 25.26 4.53 23.22
C THR A 604 25.15 4.45 24.75
N LEU A 605 23.95 4.60 25.29
CA LEU A 605 23.68 4.60 26.73
C LEU A 605 23.89 3.21 27.36
N VAL A 606 23.41 2.15 26.70
CA VAL A 606 23.62 0.75 27.10
C VAL A 606 25.10 0.37 27.02
N PHE A 607 25.80 0.73 25.94
CA PHE A 607 27.25 0.49 25.81
C PHE A 607 28.04 1.21 26.91
N MET A 608 27.71 2.46 27.21
CA MET A 608 28.37 3.23 28.27
C MET A 608 28.06 2.65 29.66
N TRP A 609 26.83 2.22 29.91
CA TRP A 609 26.41 1.59 31.17
C TRP A 609 27.06 0.21 31.38
N LEU A 610 27.00 -0.69 30.39
CA LEU A 610 27.62 -2.02 30.45
C LEU A 610 29.13 -1.90 30.66
N ARG A 611 29.77 -0.96 29.99
CA ARG A 611 31.21 -0.72 30.15
C ARG A 611 31.56 -0.22 31.56
N HIS A 612 30.77 0.70 32.10
CA HIS A 612 30.94 1.18 33.48
C HIS A 612 30.76 0.04 34.49
N ARG A 613 29.73 -0.80 34.30
CA ARG A 613 29.42 -1.96 35.16
C ARG A 613 30.48 -3.06 35.10
N HIS A 614 31.02 -3.35 33.92
CA HIS A 614 31.95 -4.49 33.71
C HIS A 614 33.44 -4.13 33.70
N LYS A 615 33.82 -2.85 33.89
CA LYS A 615 35.23 -2.38 33.90
C LYS A 615 36.09 -2.90 32.71
N ARG A 616 35.47 -3.19 31.56
CA ARG A 616 36.14 -3.80 30.39
C ARG A 616 37.09 -2.81 29.70
N LYS A 617 38.24 -3.32 29.22
CA LYS A 617 39.48 -2.55 28.92
C LYS A 617 39.71 -2.15 27.45
N ARG A 618 38.87 -2.52 26.47
CA ARG A 618 39.12 -2.22 25.03
C ARG A 618 38.23 -1.10 24.49
N GLY A 619 38.83 -0.14 23.78
CA GLY A 619 38.18 1.01 23.12
C GLY A 619 38.94 2.34 23.32
N PHE A 620 38.65 3.36 22.50
CA PHE A 620 39.35 4.67 22.49
C PHE A 620 39.08 5.58 23.72
N ILE A 621 38.05 5.28 24.51
CA ILE A 621 37.63 6.05 25.70
C ILE A 621 38.38 5.56 26.97
N PRO A 622 38.88 6.40 27.89
CA PRO A 622 39.69 5.98 29.06
C PRO A 622 38.93 5.22 30.17
N LYS A 623 39.67 4.56 31.07
CA LYS A 623 39.16 3.66 32.15
C LYS A 623 38.35 4.35 33.25
N ASP A 624 38.54 5.64 33.48
CA ASP A 624 38.08 6.34 34.69
C ASP A 624 36.99 7.38 34.40
N VAL A 625 36.40 7.34 33.21
CA VAL A 625 35.31 8.23 32.82
C VAL A 625 34.07 7.85 33.64
N LYS A 626 33.71 8.70 34.61
CA LYS A 626 32.46 8.55 35.38
C LYS A 626 31.28 8.76 34.43
N PHE A 627 30.41 7.75 34.30
CA PHE A 627 29.18 7.86 33.54
C PHE A 627 28.27 8.92 34.19
N ARG A 628 27.91 9.96 33.43
CA ARG A 628 27.01 11.02 33.87
C ARG A 628 25.81 11.03 32.93
N PRO A 629 24.73 10.32 33.24
CA PRO A 629 23.61 10.11 32.32
C PRO A 629 22.91 11.42 31.97
N LEU A 630 22.71 12.31 32.94
CA LEU A 630 21.91 13.52 32.75
C LEU A 630 22.45 14.46 31.65
N PRO A 631 23.74 14.86 31.63
CA PRO A 631 24.27 15.65 30.52
C PRO A 631 24.15 14.95 29.16
N ILE A 632 24.35 13.63 29.10
CA ILE A 632 24.26 12.85 27.85
C ILE A 632 22.83 12.85 27.32
N VAL A 633 21.85 12.61 28.21
CA VAL A 633 20.41 12.67 27.90
C VAL A 633 20.03 14.06 27.40
N CYS A 634 20.39 15.12 28.12
CA CYS A 634 20.04 16.48 27.71
C CYS A 634 20.69 16.88 26.38
N THR A 635 21.90 16.40 26.10
CA THR A 635 22.60 16.67 24.82
C THR A 635 21.91 16.01 23.65
N PHE A 636 21.53 14.75 23.83
CA PHE A 636 20.80 14.00 22.83
C PHE A 636 19.45 14.64 22.54
N LEU A 637 18.71 15.04 23.58
CA LEU A 637 17.43 15.73 23.42
C LEU A 637 17.57 17.07 22.70
N ILE A 638 18.59 17.87 23.01
CA ILE A 638 18.85 19.13 22.32
C ILE A 638 19.21 18.89 20.83
N GLN A 639 20.01 17.86 20.52
CA GLN A 639 20.34 17.52 19.14
C GLN A 639 19.13 16.97 18.36
N LEU A 640 18.30 16.15 19.00
CA LEU A 640 17.07 15.63 18.42
C LEU A 640 16.10 16.77 18.09
N ILE A 641 15.85 17.67 19.05
CA ILE A 641 14.99 18.84 18.86
C ILE A 641 15.56 19.78 17.80
N PHE A 642 16.88 19.95 17.74
CA PHE A 642 17.52 20.76 16.70
C PHE A 642 17.33 20.16 15.30
N ILE A 643 17.52 18.85 15.14
CA ILE A 643 17.30 18.16 13.86
C ILE A 643 15.83 18.27 13.44
N ILE A 644 14.89 18.04 14.36
CA ILE A 644 13.45 18.20 14.12
C ILE A 644 13.16 19.64 13.69
N LYS A 645 13.69 20.65 14.38
CA LYS A 645 13.50 22.07 14.04
C LYS A 645 14.07 22.44 12.66
N GLU A 646 15.28 22.01 12.32
CA GLU A 646 15.88 22.30 11.01
C GLU A 646 15.11 21.61 9.87
N PHE A 647 14.64 20.38 10.12
CA PHE A 647 13.79 19.66 9.19
C PHE A 647 12.45 20.39 9.02
N TYR A 648 11.75 20.69 10.12
CA TYR A 648 10.49 21.43 10.10
C TYR A 648 10.61 22.79 9.40
N ALA A 649 11.67 23.56 9.67
CA ALA A 649 11.90 24.86 9.05
C ALA A 649 12.21 24.78 7.54
N ALA A 650 12.77 23.67 7.06
CA ALA A 650 12.98 23.43 5.63
C ALA A 650 11.69 23.06 4.89
N LEU A 651 10.70 22.52 5.60
CA LEU A 651 9.45 22.00 5.03
C LEU A 651 8.29 22.99 5.11
N TYR A 652 8.20 23.71 6.22
CA TYR A 652 7.15 24.70 6.50
C TYR A 652 7.78 26.08 6.73
N PRO A 653 8.37 26.71 5.70
CA PRO A 653 9.12 27.96 5.84
C PRO A 653 8.26 29.18 6.25
N VAL A 654 6.93 29.01 6.38
CA VAL A 654 5.94 30.07 6.59
C VAL A 654 5.31 30.05 7.99
N GLU A 655 5.63 29.08 8.85
CA GLU A 655 5.08 28.97 10.22
C GLU A 655 6.11 29.31 11.32
N PRO A 656 6.30 30.59 11.66
CA PRO A 656 7.34 31.02 12.60
C PRO A 656 7.08 30.62 14.07
N ASP A 657 5.83 30.34 14.44
CA ASP A 657 5.45 30.11 15.84
C ASP A 657 5.94 28.75 16.37
N GLU A 658 5.88 27.68 15.56
CA GLU A 658 6.41 26.36 15.96
C GLU A 658 7.94 26.36 16.03
N ILE A 659 8.61 27.03 15.10
CA ILE A 659 10.08 27.22 15.14
C ILE A 659 10.50 27.94 16.43
N ASN A 660 9.73 28.94 16.86
CA ASN A 660 9.98 29.67 18.10
C ASN A 660 9.74 28.81 19.35
N LEU A 661 8.76 27.90 19.32
CA LEU A 661 8.52 26.93 20.40
C LEU A 661 9.72 25.98 20.57
N TYR A 662 10.24 25.41 19.48
CA TYR A 662 11.43 24.55 19.53
C TYR A 662 12.66 25.29 20.06
N LYS A 663 12.87 26.55 19.64
CA LYS A 663 13.93 27.42 20.18
C LYS A 663 13.77 27.64 21.69
N ALA A 664 12.56 27.93 22.15
CA ALA A 664 12.28 28.13 23.58
C ALA A 664 12.61 26.87 24.41
N ILE A 665 12.22 25.69 23.93
CA ILE A 665 12.49 24.41 24.60
C ILE A 665 14.00 24.14 24.68
N MET A 666 14.74 24.32 23.57
CA MET A 666 16.20 24.16 23.56
C MET A 666 16.91 25.13 24.51
N GLY A 667 16.46 26.39 24.53
CA GLY A 667 16.98 27.44 25.41
C GLY A 667 16.78 27.12 26.89
N PHE A 668 15.57 26.65 27.24
CA PHE A 668 15.23 26.24 28.60
C PHE A 668 16.08 25.05 29.06
N LEU A 669 16.26 24.03 28.21
CA LEU A 669 17.12 22.88 28.52
C LEU A 669 18.57 23.31 28.77
N LEU A 670 19.13 24.21 27.96
CA LEU A 670 20.48 24.75 28.18
C LEU A 670 20.60 25.51 29.50
N LEU A 671 19.61 26.34 29.83
CA LEU A 671 19.59 27.08 31.09
C LEU A 671 19.54 26.16 32.32
N ILE A 672 18.78 25.07 32.26
CA ILE A 672 18.77 24.05 33.32
C ILE A 672 20.16 23.45 33.53
N ILE A 673 20.86 23.09 32.44
CA ILE A 673 22.19 22.48 32.57
C ILE A 673 23.20 23.52 33.09
N ALA A 674 23.14 24.77 32.61
CA ALA A 674 24.03 25.84 33.05
C ALA A 674 23.82 26.18 34.54
N PHE A 675 22.55 26.27 34.96
CA PHE A 675 22.18 26.48 36.36
C PHE A 675 22.62 25.33 37.26
N TYR A 676 22.46 24.08 36.81
CA TYR A 676 22.94 22.91 37.53
C TYR A 676 24.47 22.94 37.70
N GLY A 677 25.22 23.30 36.63
CA GLY A 677 26.66 23.49 36.67
C GLY A 677 27.10 24.57 37.67
N TYR A 678 26.43 25.72 37.65
CA TYR A 678 26.66 26.79 38.61
C TYR A 678 26.34 26.37 40.05
N ARG A 679 25.16 25.78 40.30
CA ARG A 679 24.74 25.35 41.65
C ARG A 679 25.73 24.36 42.27
N ARG A 680 26.37 23.53 41.45
CA ARG A 680 27.35 22.54 41.87
C ARG A 680 28.72 23.15 42.24
N ARG A 681 29.19 24.18 41.53
CA ARG A 681 30.55 24.74 41.70
C ARG A 681 30.58 26.09 42.44
N LYS A 682 29.52 26.89 42.32
CA LYS A 682 29.31 28.20 42.96
C LYS A 682 30.43 29.23 42.72
N ASP A 683 31.14 29.16 41.60
CA ASP A 683 32.18 30.15 41.26
C ASP A 683 31.70 31.21 40.26
N ARG A 684 32.44 32.33 40.18
CA ARG A 684 32.11 33.49 39.35
C ARG A 684 32.17 33.19 37.84
N PHE A 685 32.97 32.21 37.43
CA PHE A 685 33.13 31.86 36.03
C PHE A 685 31.92 31.06 35.51
N HIS A 686 31.40 30.13 36.32
CA HIS A 686 30.19 29.38 35.99
C HIS A 686 28.94 30.28 36.01
N LEU A 687 28.93 31.31 36.87
CA LEU A 687 27.90 32.35 36.85
C LEU A 687 27.93 33.17 35.56
N LEU A 688 29.13 33.56 35.09
CA LEU A 688 29.32 34.24 33.81
C LEU A 688 28.89 33.38 32.63
N ILE A 689 29.16 32.07 32.67
CA ILE A 689 28.68 31.13 31.64
C ILE A 689 27.15 31.02 31.66
N MET A 690 26.52 30.91 32.83
CA MET A 690 25.06 30.88 32.95
C MET A 690 24.43 32.18 32.42
N ALA A 691 25.03 33.34 32.74
CA ALA A 691 24.60 34.63 32.21
C ALA A 691 24.80 34.72 30.69
N ALA A 692 25.90 34.20 30.16
CA ALA A 692 26.15 34.13 28.72
C ALA A 692 25.12 33.24 28.01
N VAL A 693 24.86 32.03 28.50
CA VAL A 693 23.83 31.12 27.93
C VAL A 693 22.44 31.80 27.94
N LEU A 694 22.10 32.54 28.99
CA LEU A 694 20.84 33.28 29.10
C LEU A 694 20.76 34.42 28.06
N LEU A 695 21.83 35.18 27.88
CA LEU A 695 21.91 36.24 26.87
C LEU A 695 21.88 35.68 25.44
N LEU A 696 22.55 34.56 25.18
CA LEU A 696 22.56 33.90 23.88
C LEU A 696 21.16 33.34 23.53
N THR A 697 20.46 32.76 24.52
CA THR A 697 19.08 32.26 24.36
C THR A 697 18.10 33.42 24.09
N ALA A 698 18.22 34.53 24.84
CA ALA A 698 17.40 35.72 24.62
C ALA A 698 17.68 36.37 23.25
N SER A 699 18.93 36.31 22.78
CA SER A 699 19.32 36.81 21.46
C SER A 699 18.75 35.93 20.34
N ASP A 700 18.75 34.59 20.49
CA ASP A 700 18.17 33.70 19.48
C ASP A 700 16.64 33.86 19.33
N PHE A 701 15.95 34.13 20.46
CA PHE A 701 14.52 34.42 20.45
C PHE A 701 14.20 35.76 19.77
N ALA A 702 15.09 36.75 19.87
CA ALA A 702 14.94 38.04 19.21
C ALA A 702 15.28 38.01 17.70
N MET A 703 16.00 36.98 17.23
CA MET A 703 16.40 36.80 15.83
C MET A 703 15.52 35.75 15.14
N THR A 704 14.24 36.10 14.93
CA THR A 704 13.22 35.22 14.33
C THR A 704 13.47 34.85 12.85
N VAL A 705 14.39 35.52 12.15
CA VAL A 705 14.52 35.45 10.68
C VAL A 705 15.73 34.62 10.18
N SER A 706 16.69 34.27 11.03
CA SER A 706 17.92 33.54 10.58
C SER A 706 18.13 32.22 11.33
N ILE A 707 17.89 31.11 10.62
CA ILE A 707 18.12 29.73 11.08
C ILE A 707 19.60 29.52 11.47
N THR A 708 20.52 30.17 10.74
CA THR A 708 21.98 30.06 10.91
C THR A 708 22.49 30.64 12.23
N ALA A 709 21.93 31.75 12.70
CA ALA A 709 22.36 32.44 13.91
C ALA A 709 22.02 31.63 15.18
N GLY A 710 20.85 30.99 15.20
CA GLY A 710 20.40 30.16 16.31
C GLY A 710 21.26 28.92 16.53
N ALA A 711 21.56 28.17 15.46
CA ALA A 711 22.42 26.98 15.53
C ALA A 711 23.80 27.29 16.15
N LEU A 712 24.39 28.43 15.78
CA LEU A 712 25.69 28.90 16.30
C LEU A 712 25.61 29.30 17.78
N LEU A 713 24.50 29.91 18.22
CA LEU A 713 24.23 30.30 19.60
C LEU A 713 24.08 29.08 20.52
N TYR A 714 23.34 28.05 20.07
CA TYR A 714 23.16 26.80 20.81
C TYR A 714 24.46 25.99 20.92
N ILE A 715 25.25 25.91 19.85
CA ILE A 715 26.56 25.25 19.84
C ILE A 715 27.54 25.97 20.79
N ALA A 716 27.60 27.30 20.76
CA ALA A 716 28.47 28.09 21.64
C ALA A 716 28.07 27.95 23.12
N ALA A 717 26.78 28.06 23.42
CA ALA A 717 26.23 27.86 24.76
C ALA A 717 26.55 26.46 25.30
N TYR A 718 26.47 25.45 24.43
CA TYR A 718 26.74 24.06 24.75
C TYR A 718 28.24 23.77 24.97
N ILE A 719 29.13 24.37 24.16
CA ILE A 719 30.60 24.29 24.34
C ILE A 719 31.04 24.92 25.66
N LEU A 720 30.47 26.08 26.03
CA LEU A 720 30.70 26.74 27.32
C LEU A 720 30.22 25.87 28.50
N LEU A 721 29.12 25.15 28.30
CA LEU A 721 28.56 24.19 29.24
C LEU A 721 29.43 22.95 29.45
N CYS A 722 29.99 22.41 28.37
CA CYS A 722 30.99 21.33 28.45
C CYS A 722 32.26 21.79 29.17
N TYR A 723 32.70 23.05 28.98
CA TYR A 723 33.86 23.61 29.67
C TYR A 723 33.65 23.75 31.18
N ASN A 724 32.46 24.20 31.62
CA ASN A 724 32.02 24.21 33.02
C ASN A 724 32.18 22.83 33.70
N TYR A 725 32.00 21.75 32.94
CA TYR A 725 32.08 20.41 33.49
C TYR A 725 33.49 19.81 33.54
N VAL A 726 34.47 20.41 32.85
CA VAL A 726 35.77 19.78 32.51
C VAL A 726 37.01 20.53 33.06
N LYS A 727 36.92 21.77 33.55
CA LYS A 727 38.10 22.53 34.04
C LYS A 727 38.03 22.93 35.51
N GLU A 728 39.17 22.89 36.20
CA GLU A 728 39.32 23.29 37.62
C GLU A 728 40.23 24.53 37.85
N ASP A 729 40.91 25.11 36.85
CA ASP A 729 41.86 26.25 37.04
C ASP A 729 41.80 27.41 36.00
N PRO A 730 42.18 28.67 36.36
CA PRO A 730 42.17 29.86 35.49
C PRO A 730 43.36 29.96 34.49
N PRO A 731 43.24 30.73 33.37
CA PRO A 731 44.27 30.82 32.31
C PRO A 731 45.42 31.82 32.57
N GLY A 732 46.60 31.58 31.97
CA GLY A 732 47.86 32.36 32.12
C GLY A 732 48.21 33.32 30.96
N LYS A 733 49.23 34.18 31.14
CA LYS A 733 49.54 35.34 30.27
C LYS A 733 49.92 35.02 28.80
N SER A 734 50.65 33.94 28.54
CA SER A 734 50.96 33.49 27.16
C SER A 734 49.72 32.97 26.42
N GLN A 735 48.71 32.49 27.15
CA GLN A 735 47.43 32.04 26.60
C GLN A 735 46.57 33.24 26.18
N ILE A 736 46.69 34.36 26.91
CA ILE A 736 46.05 35.63 26.54
C ILE A 736 46.67 36.18 25.23
N ALA A 737 47.98 36.07 25.04
CA ALA A 737 48.65 36.52 23.81
C ALA A 737 48.27 35.69 22.56
N LEU A 738 48.23 34.35 22.68
CA LEU A 738 47.84 33.46 21.58
C LEU A 738 46.35 33.63 21.22
N PHE A 739 45.49 33.81 22.23
CA PHE A 739 44.08 34.17 22.08
C PHE A 739 43.90 35.47 21.29
N LEU A 740 44.67 36.52 21.61
CA LEU A 740 44.62 37.80 20.90
C LEU A 740 45.06 37.66 19.45
N ALA A 741 46.09 36.85 19.16
CA ALA A 741 46.58 36.63 17.80
C ALA A 741 45.59 35.84 16.90
N MET A 742 45.01 34.74 17.40
CA MET A 742 44.02 33.95 16.66
C MET A 742 42.70 34.70 16.43
N SER A 743 42.30 35.50 17.42
CA SER A 743 41.14 36.40 17.31
C SER A 743 41.37 37.45 16.24
N ALA A 744 42.55 38.08 16.19
CA ALA A 744 42.88 39.08 15.18
C ALA A 744 42.90 38.52 13.75
N ALA A 745 43.47 37.32 13.54
CA ALA A 745 43.48 36.67 12.22
C ALA A 745 42.07 36.32 11.72
N SER A 746 41.18 35.92 12.63
CA SER A 746 39.81 35.54 12.29
C SER A 746 38.90 36.74 12.03
N ILE A 747 39.11 37.84 12.78
CA ILE A 747 38.44 39.12 12.52
C ILE A 747 38.85 39.67 11.14
N TRP A 748 40.13 39.53 10.77
CA TRP A 748 40.61 39.90 9.45
C TRP A 748 39.96 39.07 8.33
N PHE A 749 39.78 37.76 8.53
CA PHE A 749 39.13 36.88 7.56
C PHE A 749 37.63 37.17 7.39
N ILE A 750 36.88 37.37 8.49
CA ILE A 750 35.44 37.67 8.46
C ILE A 750 35.15 39.02 7.78
N ASN A 751 36.03 40.01 7.96
CA ASN A 751 35.85 41.32 7.33
C ASN A 751 36.10 41.31 5.82
N ASN A 752 36.79 40.29 5.29
CA ASN A 752 37.10 40.13 3.86
C ASN A 752 36.18 39.12 3.13
N LEU A 753 35.11 38.63 3.77
CA LEU A 753 34.06 37.85 3.10
C LEU A 753 33.13 38.79 2.31
N ASP A 754 32.87 38.48 1.03
CA ASP A 754 31.97 39.28 0.17
C ASP A 754 30.49 39.04 0.52
N GLY A 755 29.70 40.13 0.61
CA GLY A 755 28.26 40.13 0.93
C GLY A 755 27.88 41.11 2.05
N ASP A 756 26.65 41.64 2.01
CA ASP A 756 26.15 42.64 2.98
C ASP A 756 25.52 41.96 4.20
N PHE A 757 26.34 41.71 5.22
CA PHE A 757 25.97 40.94 6.41
C PHE A 757 25.72 41.80 7.67
N GLY A 758 25.77 43.14 7.56
CA GLY A 758 25.41 44.07 8.65
C GLY A 758 25.91 43.69 10.06
N HIS A 759 25.00 43.67 11.04
CA HIS A 759 25.31 43.34 12.45
C HIS A 759 25.75 41.88 12.69
N LEU A 760 25.51 40.96 11.75
CA LEU A 760 25.93 39.54 11.86
C LEU A 760 27.46 39.39 11.83
N ARG A 761 28.20 40.29 11.17
CA ARG A 761 29.67 40.28 11.18
C ARG A 761 30.22 40.46 12.59
N TYR A 762 29.63 41.34 13.39
CA TYR A 762 30.07 41.62 14.76
C TYR A 762 29.81 40.44 15.70
N ILE A 763 28.73 39.69 15.47
CA ILE A 763 28.35 38.50 16.26
C ILE A 763 29.23 37.29 15.88
N ALA A 764 29.52 37.08 14.59
CA ALA A 764 30.49 36.07 14.14
C ALA A 764 31.91 36.34 14.67
N ILE A 765 32.31 37.62 14.73
CA ILE A 765 33.55 38.05 15.37
C ILE A 765 33.59 37.65 16.85
N LEU A 766 32.52 37.92 17.62
CA LEU A 766 32.40 37.53 19.03
C LEU A 766 32.46 35.99 19.23
N TYR A 767 31.86 35.23 18.31
CA TYR A 767 31.90 33.77 18.30
C TYR A 767 33.33 33.24 18.07
N VAL A 768 34.05 33.77 17.07
CA VAL A 768 35.41 33.28 16.79
C VAL A 768 36.41 33.71 17.86
N ILE A 769 36.23 34.88 18.47
CA ILE A 769 36.97 35.26 19.69
C ILE A 769 36.77 34.18 20.75
N SER A 770 35.52 33.84 21.08
CA SER A 770 35.17 32.85 22.11
C SER A 770 35.71 31.44 21.80
N GLY A 771 35.63 30.98 20.55
CA GLY A 771 36.18 29.70 20.09
C GLY A 771 37.71 29.65 20.07
N SER A 772 38.35 30.76 19.69
CA SER A 772 39.82 30.90 19.70
C SER A 772 40.38 30.87 21.12
N ALA A 773 39.67 31.44 22.10
CA ALA A 773 40.03 31.33 23.53
C ALA A 773 40.06 29.87 24.00
N LEU A 774 39.10 29.07 23.52
CA LEU A 774 38.98 27.64 23.84
C LEU A 774 40.13 26.83 23.25
N VAL A 775 40.45 27.04 21.97
CA VAL A 775 41.54 26.34 21.28
C VAL A 775 42.90 26.74 21.86
N ALA A 776 43.14 28.02 22.10
CA ALA A 776 44.37 28.54 22.71
C ALA A 776 44.61 27.97 24.12
N THR A 777 43.55 27.78 24.91
CA THR A 777 43.65 27.16 26.25
C THR A 777 43.75 25.63 26.22
N SER A 778 43.50 24.98 25.08
CA SER A 778 43.55 23.51 24.90
C SER A 778 44.95 22.96 24.56
N PHE A 779 45.85 23.77 24.01
CA PHE A 779 47.17 23.35 23.51
C PHE A 779 48.18 22.93 24.59
N THR A 780 47.92 23.21 25.86
CA THR A 780 48.78 22.75 26.98
C THR A 780 48.21 21.54 27.73
N ARG A 781 47.21 20.85 27.19
CA ARG A 781 46.62 19.61 27.76
C ARG A 781 47.07 18.37 26.99
N SER A 782 46.59 17.18 27.41
CA SER A 782 46.80 15.94 26.65
C SER A 782 46.38 16.14 25.18
N SER A 783 47.06 15.48 24.23
CA SER A 783 46.81 15.64 22.79
C SER A 783 45.34 15.41 22.36
N ARG A 784 44.51 14.84 23.23
CA ARG A 784 43.08 14.58 22.99
C ARG A 784 42.20 15.80 23.27
N THR A 785 42.52 16.62 24.27
CA THR A 785 41.75 17.85 24.56
C THR A 785 42.00 18.91 23.49
N SER A 786 43.24 18.99 22.98
CA SER A 786 43.57 19.86 21.85
C SER A 786 42.88 19.40 20.56
N ARG A 787 42.90 18.09 20.25
CA ARG A 787 42.21 17.53 19.08
C ARG A 787 40.68 17.72 19.13
N GLY A 788 40.04 17.43 20.26
CA GLY A 788 38.59 17.62 20.41
C GLY A 788 38.17 19.09 20.27
N SER A 789 38.95 20.02 20.85
CA SER A 789 38.67 21.46 20.74
C SER A 789 38.90 21.98 19.32
N LEU A 790 39.93 21.48 18.63
CA LEU A 790 40.23 21.81 17.23
C LEU A 790 39.15 21.26 16.28
N MET A 791 38.66 20.04 16.52
CA MET A 791 37.59 19.42 15.73
C MET A 791 36.26 20.16 15.89
N LEU A 792 35.90 20.60 17.10
CA LEU A 792 34.71 21.42 17.32
C LEU A 792 34.83 22.80 16.65
N PHE A 793 36.01 23.40 16.68
CA PHE A 793 36.28 24.67 16.01
C PHE A 793 36.16 24.52 14.48
N ALA A 794 36.75 23.46 13.90
CA ALA A 794 36.65 23.16 12.47
C ALA A 794 35.22 22.82 12.03
N ALA A 795 34.48 22.04 12.82
CA ALA A 795 33.07 21.72 12.56
C ALA A 795 32.19 22.99 12.58
N GLY A 796 32.44 23.90 13.53
CA GLY A 796 31.75 25.19 13.59
C GLY A 796 32.02 26.06 12.36
N ILE A 797 33.26 26.10 11.86
CA ILE A 797 33.59 26.84 10.62
C ILE A 797 32.94 26.20 9.39
N LEU A 798 32.94 24.87 9.28
CA LEU A 798 32.31 24.16 8.17
C LEU A 798 30.79 24.36 8.15
N LEU A 799 30.12 24.36 9.30
CA LEU A 799 28.69 24.68 9.39
C LEU A 799 28.37 26.12 8.93
N ILE A 800 29.23 27.07 9.26
CA ILE A 800 29.11 28.47 8.80
C ILE A 800 29.27 28.54 7.28
N LEU A 801 30.29 27.88 6.72
CA LEU A 801 30.56 27.90 5.28
C LEU A 801 29.46 27.19 4.48
N ASN A 802 28.99 26.02 4.92
CA ASN A 802 27.95 25.26 4.24
C ASN A 802 26.62 26.02 4.18
N THR A 803 26.31 26.80 5.22
CA THR A 803 25.08 27.60 5.27
C THR A 803 25.20 28.90 4.48
N ALA A 804 26.39 29.52 4.45
CA ALA A 804 26.65 30.71 3.64
C ALA A 804 26.70 30.40 2.12
N SER A 805 27.00 29.15 1.74
CA SER A 805 27.12 28.71 0.35
C SER A 805 25.89 27.96 -0.20
N GLY A 806 24.82 27.78 0.60
CA GLY A 806 23.60 27.10 0.17
C GLY A 806 23.77 25.62 -0.17
N THR A 807 24.75 24.94 0.43
CA THR A 807 25.11 23.53 0.11
C THR A 807 24.14 22.48 0.67
N THR A 808 24.27 21.23 0.18
CA THR A 808 23.34 20.11 0.40
C THR A 808 23.35 19.54 1.82
N PHE A 809 22.24 18.90 2.21
CA PHE A 809 22.00 18.22 3.50
C PHE A 809 23.15 17.29 3.95
N VAL A 810 23.80 16.58 3.01
CA VAL A 810 24.94 15.68 3.28
C VAL A 810 26.13 16.45 3.87
N SER A 811 26.38 17.67 3.42
CA SER A 811 27.45 18.52 3.94
C SER A 811 27.18 18.96 5.39
N HIS A 812 25.92 19.23 5.74
CA HIS A 812 25.50 19.51 7.12
C HIS A 812 25.57 18.28 8.03
N LEU A 813 25.22 17.10 7.51
CA LEU A 813 25.32 15.84 8.25
C LEU A 813 26.78 15.48 8.58
N ILE A 814 27.70 15.65 7.62
CA ILE A 814 29.15 15.43 7.84
C ILE A 814 29.71 16.41 8.88
N ALA A 815 29.32 17.68 8.81
CA ALA A 815 29.75 18.69 9.78
C ALA A 815 29.20 18.41 11.18
N SER A 816 27.95 17.91 11.28
CA SER A 816 27.32 17.48 12.54
C SER A 816 27.94 16.21 13.11
N GLY A 817 28.37 15.27 12.26
CA GLY A 817 29.14 14.09 12.66
C GLY A 817 30.51 14.45 13.24
N LEU A 818 31.25 15.35 12.57
CA LEU A 818 32.51 15.92 13.07
C LEU A 818 32.33 16.63 14.41
N TYR A 819 31.21 17.35 14.57
CA TYR A 819 30.81 18.00 15.82
C TYR A 819 30.61 16.98 16.96
N TYR A 820 29.82 15.93 16.73
CA TYR A 820 29.56 14.88 17.73
C TYR A 820 30.84 14.14 18.16
N ILE A 821 31.73 13.84 17.21
CA ILE A 821 33.04 13.21 17.49
C ILE A 821 33.92 14.13 18.36
N GLY A 822 33.89 15.43 18.10
CA GLY A 822 34.56 16.45 18.91
C GLY A 822 34.06 16.47 20.36
N VAL A 823 32.74 16.44 20.57
CA VAL A 823 32.09 16.41 21.90
C VAL A 823 32.45 15.15 22.67
N VAL A 824 32.34 13.96 22.05
CA VAL A 824 32.69 12.68 22.68
C VAL A 824 34.17 12.65 23.08
N THR A 825 35.05 13.21 22.25
CA THR A 825 36.49 13.30 22.52
C THR A 825 36.79 14.24 23.70
N LEU A 826 36.06 15.35 23.84
CA LEU A 826 36.21 16.32 24.93
C LEU A 826 35.61 15.83 26.26
N ALA A 827 34.43 15.22 26.24
CA ALA A 827 33.75 14.66 27.42
C ALA A 827 34.59 13.56 28.12
N GLY A 828 35.53 12.94 27.41
CA GLY A 828 36.46 11.94 27.95
C GLY A 828 37.70 12.48 28.68
N THR A 829 37.89 13.80 28.83
CA THR A 829 39.17 14.42 29.25
C THR A 829 39.35 14.68 30.77
N GLY A 830 38.44 14.21 31.61
CA GLY A 830 38.39 14.53 33.06
C GLY A 830 39.14 13.61 34.03
N SER A 831 40.15 12.84 33.62
CA SER A 831 40.94 11.99 34.54
C SER A 831 42.26 12.66 34.93
N GLY A 832 42.39 13.06 36.19
CA GLY A 832 43.60 13.66 36.74
C GLY A 832 44.81 12.73 36.68
N PHE A 833 45.96 13.27 36.30
CA PHE A 833 47.26 12.64 36.45
C PHE A 833 48.22 13.65 37.08
N ALA A 834 48.61 13.41 38.33
CA ALA A 834 49.85 13.94 38.87
C ALA A 834 51.01 13.26 38.13
N ARG A 835 51.91 14.03 37.50
CA ARG A 835 53.13 13.45 36.92
C ARG A 835 54.15 13.18 38.03
N PRO A 836 54.82 12.02 38.05
CA PRO A 836 56.00 11.82 38.89
C PRO A 836 57.15 12.67 38.34
N ARG A 837 57.85 13.40 39.21
CA ARG A 837 59.14 14.01 38.87
C ARG A 837 60.18 12.90 38.75
N MET A 838 60.71 12.69 37.56
CA MET A 838 62.03 12.09 37.38
C MET A 838 62.94 13.14 36.73
N VAL A 839 63.86 13.68 37.52
CA VAL A 839 65.18 14.10 37.05
C VAL A 839 66.18 13.52 38.06
N PRO A 840 67.24 12.82 37.62
CA PRO A 840 68.35 12.41 38.46
C PRO A 840 69.44 13.48 38.44
N GLU A 841 69.91 13.93 39.60
CA GLU A 841 71.21 14.64 39.69
C GLU A 841 71.84 14.40 41.07
N TYR A 842 72.85 13.52 41.05
CA TYR A 842 74.08 13.50 41.86
C TYR A 842 74.05 13.86 43.36
N LEU A 843 74.28 12.82 44.19
CA LEU A 843 75.21 12.85 45.34
C LEU A 843 76.65 13.11 44.83
N PRO A 844 77.68 13.46 45.65
CA PRO A 844 77.83 13.41 47.12
C PRO A 844 78.43 14.75 47.66
N GLU A 845 78.90 14.97 48.88
CA GLU A 845 79.64 14.18 49.86
C GLU A 845 79.76 15.04 51.14
N SER A 846 80.12 14.40 52.26
CA SER A 846 80.55 14.98 53.55
C SER A 846 79.46 15.39 54.57
N GLU A 847 79.39 14.56 55.61
CA GLU A 847 79.34 14.92 57.04
C GLU A 847 78.38 16.03 57.50
N GLN A 848 77.46 15.66 58.40
CA GLN A 848 77.56 15.97 59.85
C GLN A 848 76.30 15.42 60.55
N LYS A 849 76.45 14.30 61.26
CA LYS A 849 76.64 14.23 62.73
C LYS A 849 75.34 14.44 63.53
N THR A 850 74.92 13.33 64.16
CA THR A 850 74.35 13.22 65.52
C THR A 850 73.17 14.11 65.91
N ALA A 851 71.98 13.51 65.99
CA ALA A 851 71.28 13.21 67.25
C ALA A 851 70.02 12.39 66.95
#